data_AF-A0A0C3D0I2-F1
#
_entry.id   AF-A0A0C3D0I2-F1
#
_cell.length_a   1.000
_cell.length_b   1.000
_cell.length_c   1.000
_cell.angle_alpha   90.00
_cell.angle_beta   90.00
_cell.angle_gamma   90.00
#
_symmetry.space_group_name_H-M   'P 1'
#
loop_
_entity.id
_entity.type
_entity.pdbx_description
1 polymer ?
#
loop_
_entity_poly.entity_id
_entity_poly.type
_entity_poly.pdbx_seq_one_letter_code
_entity_poly.pdbx_strand_id
1 'polypeptide(L)'
;MSNKPAFQIVTGLGDLPTPEPDSPYRPRRPYRFSTLCATVENPGQKDQYGSSSVPIYQTATFKGVSGEYDYSRSGNPTRSHLEHHIAKISSAARAFAVSSGMAALDTILRLLKPSDAVIAGDDLYGGTNRLLAYLRDHAGIIVHHVDTTNSDTLIPLLKPENNIAMVLLETPTNPLLKIVDVATIAKEVKERVPNAIIVVDNTMMSPFLQRPLEHGVDIVYDSATKYLSGHHDLMAGVITCNRDDIAKQIAFIINATGNALTPFDSFLLLRGTKTLAVRMSQQSSTAMLVARYLHSLGFPTFYPGLPDHPNREVLERISSGYGAVLSFTTGSKDVSERVVAGTRLWSVSVSFGCVNSLISMPCVMSHASIPAATRAARGLPEDLIRLCVGIEDPADLLDDLERALFDVGAIQRTASGLVRVQTSIGEAVQKLAEKEAAGDETPPYQQQWVVSAPGKVILFGEHAVVYGVPALAASLSLRCYGISTPRSDDALGVHLLDIDVGQPGGFKYEWNVSELPWDAVPSASLPQDEGEIALNIQFLDLLTSRSFPANLDSHARQAGLTFLYLYMILGVHTGQRPALTLTARANLPVGAGLGSSASFSVCTATALLLVFGQIHVAPQSSSIPPQDSSSSSAQSPLPPTKLADTLAQSTNRYAFLAEKILHGTPSGVDNSVAVFGGGLQYTKDLGQGGGMEAIEGFKALRFLLTDTRVPRNTRSLVAGVAARLAEDPDRVRELLQKIRGVVARAKRVLRGENGEEGAELTALIDENHQHLADLGVSHPSLEDVRTVTRTYELVTKLTGAGGGGCAVTLVPEDFPESSLSSLVANLCDKGYIPYLTQVGGPGLGILASHTTALLPITPPEPAAGDGEVDGVRNESETLAALFAQKPKSELGPWMDALGPWAHV
;
A
#
# COMPACT_ATOMS: atom_id res chain seq x y z
N MET A 1 -29.77 -62.85 -42.72
CA MET A 1 -29.24 -64.23 -42.90
C MET A 1 -28.31 -64.49 -41.73
N SER A 2 -28.63 -65.46 -40.86
CA SER A 2 -27.94 -66.77 -40.75
C SER A 2 -26.51 -66.62 -40.14
N ASN A 3 -26.09 -67.30 -39.06
CA ASN A 3 -26.56 -68.58 -38.52
C ASN A 3 -26.29 -68.75 -36.99
N LYS A 4 -27.03 -69.67 -36.32
CA LYS A 4 -26.70 -70.28 -35.00
C LYS A 4 -25.79 -71.54 -35.22
N PRO A 5 -25.44 -72.45 -34.26
CA PRO A 5 -25.86 -72.61 -32.85
C PRO A 5 -24.83 -73.10 -31.79
N ALA A 6 -25.38 -73.31 -30.57
CA ALA A 6 -24.99 -74.27 -29.51
C ALA A 6 -23.78 -73.94 -28.61
N PHE A 7 -23.55 -74.58 -27.44
CA PHE A 7 -24.21 -75.72 -26.75
C PHE A 7 -24.25 -75.50 -25.20
N GLN A 8 -25.03 -76.29 -24.45
CA GLN A 8 -24.92 -76.48 -22.99
C GLN A 8 -24.35 -77.87 -22.65
N ILE A 9 -23.53 -77.98 -21.59
CA ILE A 9 -23.46 -79.18 -20.72
C ILE A 9 -23.40 -78.71 -19.27
N VAL A 10 -24.08 -79.45 -18.38
CA VAL A 10 -24.25 -79.18 -16.95
C VAL A 10 -23.36 -80.08 -16.11
N THR A 11 -22.77 -79.55 -15.04
CA THR A 11 -22.52 -80.29 -13.79
C THR A 11 -22.89 -79.38 -12.62
N GLY A 12 -23.53 -79.94 -11.59
CA GLY A 12 -23.95 -79.20 -10.39
C GLY A 12 -23.39 -79.82 -9.13
N LEU A 13 -23.12 -79.00 -8.12
CA LEU A 13 -22.83 -79.43 -6.76
C LEU A 13 -23.14 -78.29 -5.77
N GLY A 14 -24.24 -78.47 -5.04
CA GLY A 14 -24.59 -77.87 -3.74
C GLY A 14 -24.25 -76.40 -3.46
N ASP A 15 -25.26 -75.53 -3.63
CA ASP A 15 -25.52 -74.47 -2.65
C ASP A 15 -26.95 -74.66 -2.11
N LEU A 16 -27.05 -74.90 -0.80
CA LEU A 16 -28.33 -74.83 -0.09
C LEU A 16 -28.76 -73.36 -0.02
N PRO A 17 -30.08 -73.04 -0.05
CA PRO A 17 -30.51 -71.66 0.16
C PRO A 17 -30.10 -71.23 1.56
N THR A 18 -29.09 -70.35 1.65
CA THR A 18 -28.78 -69.63 2.88
C THR A 18 -30.07 -68.94 3.33
N PRO A 19 -30.59 -69.21 4.54
CA PRO A 19 -31.76 -68.49 5.01
C PRO A 19 -31.44 -67.00 5.01
N GLU A 20 -32.30 -66.19 4.40
CA GLU A 20 -32.14 -64.74 4.48
C GLU A 20 -32.12 -64.37 5.97
N PRO A 21 -31.13 -63.57 6.42
CA PRO A 21 -31.03 -63.27 7.84
C PRO A 21 -32.25 -62.44 8.26
N ASP A 22 -33.04 -62.97 9.20
CA ASP A 22 -34.18 -62.32 9.90
C ASP A 22 -33.79 -61.03 10.68
N SER A 23 -32.59 -60.50 10.44
CA SER A 23 -32.15 -59.20 10.95
C SER A 23 -32.91 -58.11 10.20
N PRO A 24 -33.67 -57.24 10.89
CA PRO A 24 -34.48 -56.22 10.23
C PRO A 24 -33.59 -55.32 9.36
N TYR A 25 -33.87 -55.28 8.05
CA TYR A 25 -33.15 -54.46 7.08
C TYR A 25 -33.14 -53.00 7.54
N ARG A 26 -32.04 -52.57 8.14
CA ARG A 26 -31.86 -51.20 8.60
C ARG A 26 -31.26 -50.41 7.45
N PRO A 27 -32.03 -49.57 6.73
CA PRO A 27 -31.49 -48.80 5.61
C PRO A 27 -30.30 -47.98 6.08
N ARG A 28 -29.23 -47.97 5.28
CA ARG A 28 -28.02 -47.20 5.60
C ARG A 28 -28.40 -45.72 5.76
N ARG A 29 -28.03 -45.12 6.89
CA ARG A 29 -28.24 -43.69 7.12
C ARG A 29 -27.45 -42.88 6.08
N PRO A 30 -27.97 -41.73 5.61
CA PRO A 30 -27.20 -40.82 4.77
C PRO A 30 -25.87 -40.44 5.42
N TYR A 31 -24.84 -40.29 4.60
CA TYR A 31 -23.53 -39.82 5.06
C TYR A 31 -23.61 -38.41 5.65
N ARG A 32 -22.79 -38.12 6.66
CA ARG A 32 -22.64 -36.78 7.24
C ARG A 32 -21.79 -35.90 6.34
N PHE A 33 -21.89 -34.58 6.49
CA PHE A 33 -21.22 -33.61 5.62
C PHE A 33 -19.72 -33.90 5.42
N SER A 34 -18.95 -34.12 6.49
CA SER A 34 -17.50 -34.37 6.37
C SER A 34 -17.18 -35.61 5.51
N THR A 35 -18.04 -36.63 5.53
CA THR A 35 -17.93 -37.79 4.63
C THR A 35 -18.33 -37.41 3.20
N LEU A 36 -19.41 -36.66 2.98
CA LEU A 36 -19.82 -36.17 1.64
C LEU A 36 -18.74 -35.27 1.02
N CYS A 37 -18.10 -34.44 1.84
CA CYS A 37 -16.99 -33.55 1.54
C CYS A 37 -15.75 -34.35 1.08
N ALA A 38 -15.32 -35.37 1.84
CA ALA A 38 -14.17 -36.19 1.48
C ALA A 38 -14.43 -37.17 0.33
N THR A 39 -15.64 -37.74 0.23
CA THR A 39 -15.99 -38.83 -0.71
C THR A 39 -16.72 -38.34 -1.96
N VAL A 40 -15.99 -38.32 -3.07
CA VAL A 40 -16.56 -38.05 -4.39
C VAL A 40 -16.78 -39.37 -5.11
N GLU A 41 -18.03 -39.82 -5.06
CA GLU A 41 -18.51 -40.99 -5.77
C GLU A 41 -19.77 -40.56 -6.51
N ASN A 42 -19.71 -40.64 -7.85
CA ASN A 42 -20.86 -40.55 -8.74
C ASN A 42 -21.04 -41.95 -9.38
N PRO A 43 -21.99 -42.78 -8.90
CA PRO A 43 -22.18 -44.14 -9.43
C PRO A 43 -22.49 -44.20 -10.94
N GLY A 44 -23.00 -43.10 -11.51
CA GLY A 44 -23.30 -42.98 -12.94
C GLY A 44 -22.12 -42.57 -13.82
N GLN A 45 -21.02 -42.07 -13.23
CA GLN A 45 -19.81 -41.67 -13.96
C GLN A 45 -18.57 -42.37 -13.37
N LYS A 46 -18.28 -43.57 -13.87
CA LYS A 46 -17.04 -44.29 -13.57
C LYS A 46 -15.96 -43.88 -14.55
N ASP A 47 -14.79 -43.49 -14.03
CA ASP A 47 -13.59 -43.34 -14.84
C ASP A 47 -13.23 -44.67 -15.52
N GLN A 48 -12.80 -44.61 -16.78
CA GLN A 48 -12.48 -45.77 -17.62
C GLN A 48 -11.29 -46.60 -17.10
N TYR A 49 -10.45 -46.03 -16.24
CA TYR A 49 -9.30 -46.69 -15.61
C TYR A 49 -9.50 -46.96 -14.10
N GLY A 50 -10.67 -46.59 -13.53
CA GLY A 50 -10.93 -46.72 -12.10
C GLY A 50 -10.08 -45.79 -11.22
N SER A 51 -9.66 -44.63 -11.74
CA SER A 51 -8.78 -43.68 -11.05
C SER A 51 -9.35 -43.21 -9.69
N SER A 52 -8.53 -43.30 -8.63
CA SER A 52 -8.93 -42.89 -7.27
C SER A 52 -9.06 -41.37 -7.08
N SER A 53 -8.48 -40.59 -7.99
CA SER A 53 -8.71 -39.15 -8.13
C SER A 53 -9.24 -38.87 -9.53
N VAL A 54 -10.08 -37.84 -9.66
CA VAL A 54 -10.67 -37.40 -10.93
C VAL A 54 -9.56 -36.98 -11.91
N PRO A 55 -9.47 -37.56 -13.11
CA PRO A 55 -8.54 -37.10 -14.14
C PRO A 55 -8.88 -35.69 -14.63
N ILE A 56 -7.86 -34.95 -15.07
CA ILE A 56 -8.02 -33.59 -15.61
C ILE A 56 -8.17 -33.67 -17.13
N TYR A 57 -9.41 -33.55 -17.62
CA TYR A 57 -9.74 -33.61 -19.05
C TYR A 57 -9.52 -32.24 -19.70
N GLN A 58 -8.27 -31.90 -20.01
CA GLN A 58 -7.90 -30.61 -20.63
C GLN A 58 -8.33 -30.46 -22.12
N THR A 59 -8.88 -31.52 -22.75
CA THR A 59 -9.29 -31.47 -24.16
C THR A 59 -10.40 -30.45 -24.43
N ALA A 60 -10.37 -29.79 -25.59
CA ALA A 60 -11.44 -28.91 -26.05
C ALA A 60 -12.63 -29.69 -26.65
N THR A 61 -12.37 -30.85 -27.27
CA THR A 61 -13.36 -31.64 -28.03
C THR A 61 -13.31 -33.12 -27.65
N PHE A 62 -14.41 -33.83 -27.89
CA PHE A 62 -14.57 -35.26 -27.69
C PHE A 62 -15.02 -35.94 -28.99
N LYS A 63 -14.65 -37.22 -29.18
CA LYS A 63 -14.96 -37.99 -30.40
C LYS A 63 -16.18 -38.87 -30.18
N GLY A 64 -17.24 -38.66 -30.96
CA GLY A 64 -18.43 -39.52 -31.00
C GLY A 64 -19.68 -38.75 -31.40
N VAL A 65 -20.64 -39.42 -32.06
CA VAL A 65 -21.90 -38.78 -32.50
C VAL A 65 -22.98 -38.79 -31.41
N SER A 66 -22.74 -39.54 -30.32
CA SER A 66 -23.70 -39.76 -29.23
C SER A 66 -23.01 -39.90 -27.86
N GLY A 67 -21.90 -39.20 -27.65
CA GLY A 67 -21.24 -39.12 -26.34
C GLY A 67 -21.97 -38.15 -25.40
N GLU A 68 -21.79 -38.31 -24.08
CA GLU A 68 -22.24 -37.34 -23.07
C GLU A 68 -21.57 -35.97 -23.24
N TYR A 69 -20.38 -35.95 -23.85
CA TYR A 69 -19.56 -34.77 -24.09
C TYR A 69 -19.21 -34.64 -25.58
N ASP A 70 -19.28 -33.42 -26.09
CA ASP A 70 -18.90 -33.02 -27.45
C ASP A 70 -17.79 -31.94 -27.43
N TYR A 71 -17.98 -30.91 -26.61
CA TYR A 71 -17.17 -29.70 -26.57
C TYR A 71 -17.10 -29.12 -25.13
N SER A 72 -15.89 -28.86 -24.61
CA SER A 72 -15.66 -28.56 -23.18
C SER A 72 -16.32 -27.29 -22.63
N ARG A 73 -16.73 -26.35 -23.49
CA ARG A 73 -17.57 -25.20 -23.12
C ARG A 73 -18.99 -25.63 -22.75
N SER A 74 -19.56 -26.59 -23.48
CA SER A 74 -20.89 -27.17 -23.21
C SER A 74 -20.85 -28.07 -21.96
N GLY A 75 -19.87 -28.97 -21.89
CA GLY A 75 -19.71 -29.93 -20.79
C GLY A 75 -18.32 -30.55 -20.78
N ASN A 76 -17.76 -30.82 -19.60
CA ASN A 76 -16.44 -31.42 -19.43
C ASN A 76 -16.45 -32.41 -18.26
N PRO A 77 -15.87 -33.63 -18.37
CA PRO A 77 -15.95 -34.63 -17.31
C PRO A 77 -15.41 -34.17 -15.94
N THR A 78 -14.30 -33.42 -15.92
CA THR A 78 -13.72 -32.91 -14.66
C THR A 78 -14.65 -31.88 -14.01
N ARG A 79 -15.27 -31.00 -14.81
CA ARG A 79 -16.24 -30.02 -14.32
C ARG A 79 -17.55 -30.67 -13.87
N SER A 80 -18.10 -31.61 -14.63
CA SER A 80 -19.33 -32.33 -14.25
C SER A 80 -19.16 -33.10 -12.94
N HIS A 81 -17.98 -33.65 -12.68
CA HIS A 81 -17.69 -34.33 -11.42
C HIS A 81 -17.61 -33.36 -10.23
N LEU A 82 -17.03 -32.16 -10.43
CA LEU A 82 -17.10 -31.06 -9.46
C LEU A 82 -18.55 -30.62 -9.23
N GLU A 83 -19.32 -30.37 -10.28
CA GLU A 83 -20.72 -29.94 -10.20
C GLU A 83 -21.57 -30.97 -9.45
N HIS A 84 -21.39 -32.26 -9.72
CA HIS A 84 -22.02 -33.33 -8.94
C HIS A 84 -21.62 -33.28 -7.45
N HIS A 85 -20.33 -33.04 -7.15
CA HIS A 85 -19.86 -32.95 -5.77
C HIS A 85 -20.44 -31.76 -5.02
N ILE A 86 -20.45 -30.58 -5.64
CA ILE A 86 -21.04 -29.35 -5.11
C ILE A 86 -22.54 -29.54 -4.86
N ALA A 87 -23.27 -30.11 -5.83
CA ALA A 87 -24.69 -30.42 -5.66
C ALA A 87 -24.94 -31.33 -4.44
N LYS A 88 -24.13 -32.39 -4.28
CA LYS A 88 -24.21 -33.36 -3.18
C LYS A 88 -23.96 -32.72 -1.80
N ILE A 89 -22.99 -31.82 -1.65
CA ILE A 89 -22.71 -31.17 -0.36
C ILE A 89 -23.71 -30.05 -0.04
N SER A 90 -24.22 -29.35 -1.06
CA SER A 90 -25.19 -28.25 -0.91
C SER A 90 -26.65 -28.68 -0.80
N SER A 91 -26.94 -30.00 -0.72
CA SER A 91 -28.31 -30.56 -0.80
C SER A 91 -29.10 -30.12 -2.05
N ALA A 92 -28.41 -29.93 -3.18
CA ALA A 92 -29.00 -29.43 -4.42
C ALA A 92 -29.21 -30.54 -5.47
N ALA A 93 -30.24 -30.40 -6.31
CA ALA A 93 -30.47 -31.30 -7.45
C ALA A 93 -29.53 -31.02 -8.63
N ARG A 94 -29.03 -29.78 -8.74
CA ARG A 94 -28.12 -29.31 -9.79
C ARG A 94 -27.11 -28.33 -9.21
N ALA A 95 -25.91 -28.35 -9.75
CA ALA A 95 -24.92 -27.29 -9.59
C ALA A 95 -24.25 -26.97 -10.94
N PHE A 96 -23.69 -25.78 -11.04
CA PHE A 96 -22.94 -25.30 -12.19
C PHE A 96 -21.69 -24.57 -11.73
N ALA A 97 -20.56 -24.77 -12.40
CA ALA A 97 -19.29 -24.11 -12.07
C ALA A 97 -18.88 -23.11 -13.17
N VAL A 98 -18.57 -21.88 -12.75
CA VAL A 98 -18.23 -20.74 -13.61
C VAL A 98 -16.97 -20.01 -13.14
N SER A 99 -16.41 -19.13 -13.97
CA SER A 99 -15.09 -18.51 -13.78
C SER A 99 -14.89 -17.65 -12.50
N SER A 100 -15.96 -17.16 -11.86
CA SER A 100 -15.89 -16.33 -10.65
C SER A 100 -17.26 -16.20 -9.95
N GLY A 101 -17.28 -15.73 -8.70
CA GLY A 101 -18.54 -15.39 -8.01
C GLY A 101 -19.35 -14.31 -8.76
N MET A 102 -18.69 -13.32 -9.36
CA MET A 102 -19.37 -12.31 -10.19
C MET A 102 -19.93 -12.90 -11.50
N ALA A 103 -19.24 -13.87 -12.09
CA ALA A 103 -19.75 -14.64 -13.22
C ALA A 103 -20.99 -15.49 -12.85
N ALA A 104 -21.05 -16.01 -11.62
CA ALA A 104 -22.23 -16.71 -11.12
C ALA A 104 -23.43 -15.77 -11.01
N LEU A 105 -23.23 -14.61 -10.36
CA LEU A 105 -24.27 -13.58 -10.24
C LEU A 105 -24.73 -13.02 -11.59
N ASP A 106 -23.81 -12.71 -12.52
CA ASP A 106 -24.15 -12.25 -13.88
C ASP A 106 -24.96 -13.30 -14.66
N THR A 107 -24.62 -14.59 -14.52
CA THR A 107 -25.40 -15.69 -15.11
C THR A 107 -26.82 -15.75 -14.54
N ILE A 108 -26.99 -15.53 -13.23
CA ILE A 108 -28.31 -15.51 -12.56
C ILE A 108 -29.13 -14.28 -12.98
N LEU A 109 -28.51 -13.09 -13.02
CA LEU A 109 -29.20 -11.85 -13.37
C LEU A 109 -29.63 -11.81 -14.85
N ARG A 110 -29.00 -12.60 -15.73
CA ARG A 110 -29.45 -12.81 -17.12
C ARG A 110 -30.78 -13.59 -17.26
N LEU A 111 -31.36 -14.09 -16.16
CA LEU A 111 -32.74 -14.59 -16.14
C LEU A 111 -33.77 -13.44 -16.23
N LEU A 112 -33.37 -12.22 -15.86
CA LEU A 112 -34.20 -11.02 -15.88
C LEU A 112 -34.38 -10.47 -17.30
N LYS A 113 -35.49 -9.78 -17.52
CA LYS A 113 -35.84 -9.08 -18.76
C LYS A 113 -35.92 -7.57 -18.50
N PRO A 114 -35.79 -6.71 -19.51
CA PRO A 114 -36.03 -5.29 -19.37
C PRO A 114 -37.43 -5.01 -18.76
N SER A 115 -37.48 -4.09 -17.79
CA SER A 115 -38.64 -3.79 -16.92
C SER A 115 -38.91 -4.76 -15.76
N ASP A 116 -38.12 -5.82 -15.59
CA ASP A 116 -38.15 -6.63 -14.36
C ASP A 116 -37.50 -5.87 -13.18
N ALA A 117 -38.05 -6.07 -11.98
CA ALA A 117 -37.54 -5.46 -10.76
C ALA A 117 -36.85 -6.48 -9.83
N VAL A 118 -35.76 -6.04 -9.19
CA VAL A 118 -34.97 -6.79 -8.22
C VAL A 118 -35.06 -6.08 -6.87
N ILE A 119 -35.44 -6.82 -5.82
CA ILE A 119 -35.23 -6.38 -4.43
C ILE A 119 -33.86 -6.88 -3.97
N ALA A 120 -33.05 -6.00 -3.39
CA ALA A 120 -31.69 -6.29 -2.96
C ALA A 120 -31.41 -5.67 -1.58
N GLY A 121 -30.49 -6.25 -0.81
CA GLY A 121 -30.03 -5.68 0.46
C GLY A 121 -29.41 -4.27 0.32
N ASP A 122 -29.49 -3.49 1.38
CA ASP A 122 -28.81 -2.18 1.52
C ASP A 122 -27.28 -2.35 1.75
N ASP A 123 -26.93 -3.41 2.48
CA ASP A 123 -25.59 -3.89 2.78
C ASP A 123 -25.35 -5.21 2.03
N LEU A 124 -24.61 -5.12 0.92
CA LEU A 124 -24.23 -6.21 0.03
C LEU A 124 -22.80 -5.98 -0.44
N TYR A 125 -22.10 -7.05 -0.82
CA TYR A 125 -20.79 -6.97 -1.45
C TYR A 125 -20.74 -5.89 -2.55
N GLY A 126 -19.71 -5.03 -2.50
CA GLY A 126 -19.54 -3.92 -3.45
C GLY A 126 -19.55 -4.33 -4.93
N GLY A 127 -19.11 -5.55 -5.27
CA GLY A 127 -19.22 -6.09 -6.63
C GLY A 127 -20.66 -6.35 -7.08
N THR A 128 -21.50 -6.87 -6.19
CA THR A 128 -22.95 -7.08 -6.39
C THR A 128 -23.66 -5.75 -6.64
N ASN A 129 -23.41 -4.76 -5.78
CA ASN A 129 -23.92 -3.38 -5.94
C ASN A 129 -23.53 -2.78 -7.32
N ARG A 130 -22.27 -2.94 -7.75
CA ARG A 130 -21.79 -2.44 -9.05
C ARG A 130 -22.45 -3.12 -10.24
N LEU A 131 -22.69 -4.43 -10.18
CA LEU A 131 -23.36 -5.16 -11.27
C LEU A 131 -24.86 -4.81 -11.36
N LEU A 132 -25.54 -4.68 -10.23
CA LEU A 132 -26.93 -4.22 -10.20
C LEU A 132 -27.09 -2.80 -10.78
N ALA A 133 -26.18 -1.87 -10.42
CA ALA A 133 -26.16 -0.53 -10.99
C ALA A 133 -25.95 -0.55 -12.52
N TYR A 134 -25.01 -1.37 -13.01
CA TYR A 134 -24.78 -1.55 -14.45
C TYR A 134 -26.04 -2.05 -15.19
N LEU A 135 -26.76 -3.03 -14.63
CA LEU A 135 -28.00 -3.54 -15.25
C LEU A 135 -29.15 -2.53 -15.19
N ARG A 136 -29.22 -1.71 -14.14
CA ARG A 136 -30.16 -0.59 -14.06
C ARG A 136 -29.90 0.42 -15.18
N ASP A 137 -28.64 0.82 -15.35
CA ASP A 137 -28.27 1.90 -16.26
C ASP A 137 -28.21 1.46 -17.75
N HIS A 138 -28.07 0.16 -18.02
CA HIS A 138 -27.85 -0.36 -19.39
C HIS A 138 -28.76 -1.50 -19.85
N ALA A 139 -29.47 -2.20 -18.94
CA ALA A 139 -30.35 -3.33 -19.29
C ALA A 139 -31.84 -3.08 -18.96
N GLY A 140 -32.18 -1.91 -18.43
CA GLY A 140 -33.56 -1.54 -18.08
C GLY A 140 -34.13 -2.32 -16.90
N ILE A 141 -33.26 -2.81 -15.99
CA ILE A 141 -33.66 -3.52 -14.77
C ILE A 141 -33.95 -2.51 -13.66
N ILE A 142 -35.06 -2.68 -12.94
CA ILE A 142 -35.38 -1.83 -11.78
C ILE A 142 -34.71 -2.47 -10.55
N VAL A 143 -34.06 -1.67 -9.70
CA VAL A 143 -33.37 -2.16 -8.50
C VAL A 143 -33.86 -1.39 -7.28
N HIS A 144 -34.41 -2.12 -6.30
CA HIS A 144 -34.85 -1.60 -5.01
C HIS A 144 -33.92 -2.09 -3.91
N HIS A 145 -33.11 -1.19 -3.36
CA HIS A 145 -32.33 -1.48 -2.16
C HIS A 145 -33.17 -1.25 -0.90
N VAL A 146 -33.26 -2.26 -0.04
CA VAL A 146 -33.96 -2.22 1.26
C VAL A 146 -33.15 -2.93 2.33
N ASP A 147 -33.41 -2.62 3.60
CA ASP A 147 -32.86 -3.40 4.71
C ASP A 147 -33.54 -4.78 4.77
N THR A 148 -32.85 -5.79 4.22
CA THR A 148 -33.32 -7.17 4.18
C THR A 148 -33.20 -7.91 5.51
N THR A 149 -32.67 -7.29 6.58
CA THR A 149 -32.70 -7.90 7.92
C THR A 149 -34.09 -7.89 8.55
N ASN A 150 -34.95 -6.98 8.08
CA ASN A 150 -36.34 -6.85 8.47
C ASN A 150 -37.26 -7.21 7.28
N SER A 151 -37.99 -8.32 7.40
CA SER A 151 -38.91 -8.79 6.36
C SER A 151 -40.00 -7.78 5.98
N ASP A 152 -40.40 -6.91 6.90
CA ASP A 152 -41.48 -5.94 6.70
C ASP A 152 -41.11 -4.87 5.68
N THR A 153 -39.81 -4.61 5.44
CA THR A 153 -39.35 -3.62 4.44
C THR A 153 -39.60 -4.07 3.00
N LEU A 154 -39.71 -5.39 2.77
CA LEU A 154 -40.01 -5.96 1.46
C LEU A 154 -41.52 -5.92 1.14
N ILE A 155 -42.39 -6.01 2.16
CA ILE A 155 -43.85 -6.14 1.97
C ILE A 155 -44.46 -5.02 1.10
N PRO A 156 -44.09 -3.73 1.24
CA PRO A 156 -44.58 -2.66 0.35
C PRO A 156 -44.18 -2.79 -1.12
N LEU A 157 -43.08 -3.52 -1.40
CA LEU A 157 -42.56 -3.75 -2.75
C LEU A 157 -43.13 -5.03 -3.38
N LEU A 158 -43.50 -6.03 -2.57
CA LEU A 158 -44.08 -7.31 -3.02
C LEU A 158 -45.54 -7.18 -3.46
N LYS A 159 -45.76 -6.38 -4.52
CA LYS A 159 -47.06 -6.13 -5.15
C LYS A 159 -46.99 -6.37 -6.66
N PRO A 160 -48.09 -6.80 -7.31
CA PRO A 160 -48.11 -7.09 -8.75
C PRO A 160 -47.65 -5.91 -9.62
N GLU A 161 -48.00 -4.68 -9.26
CA GLU A 161 -47.67 -3.47 -10.03
C GLU A 161 -46.16 -3.14 -10.10
N ASN A 162 -45.35 -3.68 -9.19
CA ASN A 162 -43.90 -3.41 -9.15
C ASN A 162 -43.08 -4.37 -10.01
N ASN A 163 -43.69 -5.39 -10.62
CA ASN A 163 -43.02 -6.42 -11.45
C ASN A 163 -41.76 -7.04 -10.80
N ILE A 164 -41.82 -7.36 -9.51
CA ILE A 164 -40.71 -8.01 -8.79
C ILE A 164 -40.46 -9.41 -9.38
N ALA A 165 -39.35 -9.56 -10.08
CA ALA A 165 -38.93 -10.83 -10.69
C ALA A 165 -37.89 -11.58 -9.84
N MET A 166 -37.15 -10.86 -8.97
CA MET A 166 -36.09 -11.45 -8.15
C MET A 166 -35.97 -10.77 -6.79
N VAL A 167 -35.62 -11.56 -5.77
CA VAL A 167 -35.19 -11.09 -4.45
C VAL A 167 -33.79 -11.65 -4.19
N LEU A 168 -32.79 -10.77 -4.11
CA LEU A 168 -31.39 -11.10 -3.94
C LEU A 168 -30.93 -10.76 -2.52
N LEU A 169 -30.50 -11.80 -1.79
CA LEU A 169 -30.09 -11.73 -0.39
C LEU A 169 -28.62 -12.16 -0.22
N GLU A 170 -27.98 -11.66 0.83
CA GLU A 170 -26.65 -12.05 1.29
C GLU A 170 -26.74 -12.20 2.81
N THR A 171 -26.29 -13.31 3.39
CA THR A 171 -26.33 -13.50 4.85
C THR A 171 -25.25 -14.48 5.34
N PRO A 172 -24.48 -14.13 6.39
CA PRO A 172 -24.30 -12.79 6.93
C PRO A 172 -23.81 -11.80 5.84
N THR A 173 -24.17 -10.52 5.92
CA THR A 173 -23.69 -9.50 4.97
C THR A 173 -22.21 -9.20 5.16
N ASN A 174 -21.51 -8.77 4.10
CA ASN A 174 -20.11 -8.33 4.18
C ASN A 174 -20.00 -6.81 3.91
N PRO A 175 -19.56 -5.98 4.89
CA PRO A 175 -18.71 -6.35 6.03
C PRO A 175 -19.36 -6.32 7.43
N LEU A 176 -20.65 -5.93 7.57
CA LEU A 176 -21.29 -5.71 8.88
C LEU A 176 -21.90 -6.97 9.52
N LEU A 177 -21.94 -8.09 8.79
CA LEU A 177 -22.40 -9.41 9.27
C LEU A 177 -23.87 -9.42 9.71
N LYS A 178 -24.68 -8.54 9.13
CA LYS A 178 -26.14 -8.51 9.34
C LYS A 178 -26.77 -9.85 8.95
N ILE A 179 -27.75 -10.33 9.72
CA ILE A 179 -28.43 -11.61 9.49
C ILE A 179 -29.82 -11.41 8.89
N VAL A 180 -30.10 -12.13 7.81
CA VAL A 180 -31.38 -12.13 7.09
C VAL A 180 -32.20 -13.37 7.47
N ASP A 181 -33.48 -13.20 7.80
CA ASP A 181 -34.41 -14.34 7.94
C ASP A 181 -34.86 -14.84 6.55
N VAL A 182 -34.00 -15.67 5.97
CA VAL A 182 -34.22 -16.30 4.66
C VAL A 182 -35.53 -17.08 4.61
N ALA A 183 -35.91 -17.78 5.68
CA ALA A 183 -37.12 -18.61 5.69
C ALA A 183 -38.39 -17.75 5.71
N THR A 184 -38.40 -16.70 6.54
CA THR A 184 -39.52 -15.75 6.60
C THR A 184 -39.66 -14.96 5.30
N ILE A 185 -38.56 -14.43 4.75
CA ILE A 185 -38.60 -13.74 3.45
C ILE A 185 -39.04 -14.68 2.32
N ALA A 186 -38.51 -15.90 2.26
CA ALA A 186 -38.89 -16.85 1.21
C ALA A 186 -40.40 -17.14 1.23
N LYS A 187 -40.98 -17.31 2.42
CA LYS A 187 -42.42 -17.46 2.60
C LYS A 187 -43.19 -16.24 2.07
N GLU A 188 -42.88 -15.03 2.56
CA GLU A 188 -43.58 -13.79 2.17
C GLU A 188 -43.50 -13.52 0.65
N VAL A 189 -42.33 -13.77 0.05
CA VAL A 189 -42.12 -13.63 -1.40
C VAL A 189 -42.97 -14.64 -2.17
N LYS A 190 -43.00 -15.92 -1.77
CA LYS A 190 -43.80 -16.94 -2.46
C LYS A 190 -45.31 -16.76 -2.27
N GLU A 191 -45.76 -16.22 -1.14
CA GLU A 191 -47.19 -15.92 -0.92
C GLU A 191 -47.69 -14.72 -1.73
N ARG A 192 -46.86 -13.70 -1.93
CA ARG A 192 -47.26 -12.42 -2.58
C ARG A 192 -46.91 -12.35 -4.06
N VAL A 193 -45.74 -12.86 -4.45
CA VAL A 193 -45.21 -12.82 -5.82
C VAL A 193 -44.60 -14.19 -6.17
N PRO A 194 -45.43 -15.25 -6.35
CA PRO A 194 -44.97 -16.64 -6.43
C PRO A 194 -43.96 -16.93 -7.55
N ASN A 195 -43.99 -16.12 -8.62
CA ASN A 195 -43.09 -16.23 -9.76
C ASN A 195 -41.70 -15.64 -9.51
N ALA A 196 -41.53 -14.80 -8.47
CA ALA A 196 -40.24 -14.20 -8.16
C ALA A 196 -39.22 -15.26 -7.74
N ILE A 197 -37.99 -15.12 -8.25
CA ILE A 197 -36.86 -16.00 -7.95
C ILE A 197 -36.14 -15.46 -6.70
N ILE A 198 -36.02 -16.29 -5.66
CA ILE A 198 -35.24 -15.95 -4.47
C ILE A 198 -33.82 -16.48 -4.66
N VAL A 199 -32.84 -15.58 -4.52
CA VAL A 199 -31.42 -15.85 -4.69
C VAL A 199 -30.68 -15.51 -3.39
N VAL A 200 -29.83 -16.41 -2.91
CA VAL A 200 -28.94 -16.16 -1.75
C VAL A 200 -27.48 -16.29 -2.17
N ASP A 201 -26.68 -15.26 -1.90
CA ASP A 201 -25.22 -15.38 -1.78
C ASP A 201 -24.89 -16.03 -0.42
N ASN A 202 -24.33 -17.25 -0.47
CA ASN A 202 -24.00 -18.06 0.70
C ASN A 202 -22.49 -18.07 0.99
N THR A 203 -21.70 -17.25 0.28
CA THR A 203 -20.23 -17.25 0.30
C THR A 203 -19.64 -17.11 1.71
N MET A 204 -20.32 -16.38 2.61
CA MET A 204 -19.86 -16.13 3.98
C MET A 204 -19.97 -17.36 4.90
N MET A 205 -20.84 -18.31 4.57
CA MET A 205 -21.12 -19.50 5.38
C MET A 205 -20.63 -20.80 4.74
N SER A 206 -20.64 -20.87 3.40
CA SER A 206 -20.43 -22.09 2.61
C SER A 206 -21.51 -23.17 2.88
N PRO A 207 -21.67 -24.17 1.99
CA PRO A 207 -22.61 -25.28 2.22
C PRO A 207 -22.33 -26.12 3.48
N PHE A 208 -21.17 -25.95 4.13
CA PHE A 208 -20.87 -26.60 5.41
C PHE A 208 -21.68 -26.03 6.57
N LEU A 209 -21.79 -24.69 6.66
CA LEU A 209 -22.51 -24.04 7.76
C LEU A 209 -23.96 -23.74 7.43
N GLN A 210 -24.30 -23.37 6.18
CA GLN A 210 -25.64 -22.96 5.78
C GLN A 210 -26.00 -23.50 4.40
N ARG A 211 -27.25 -23.95 4.23
CA ARG A 211 -27.77 -24.49 2.96
C ARG A 211 -29.12 -23.85 2.62
N PRO A 212 -29.15 -22.61 2.07
CA PRO A 212 -30.38 -21.83 1.95
C PRO A 212 -31.49 -22.47 1.09
N LEU A 213 -31.15 -23.38 0.16
CA LEU A 213 -32.13 -24.17 -0.60
C LEU A 213 -33.06 -25.00 0.29
N GLU A 214 -32.62 -25.40 1.49
CA GLU A 214 -33.44 -26.12 2.48
C GLU A 214 -34.47 -25.21 3.17
N HIS A 215 -34.41 -23.90 2.94
CA HIS A 215 -35.24 -22.85 3.56
C HIS A 215 -36.12 -22.08 2.56
N GLY A 216 -36.40 -22.66 1.38
CA GLY A 216 -37.36 -22.11 0.40
C GLY A 216 -36.77 -21.21 -0.69
N VAL A 217 -35.43 -21.13 -0.77
CA VAL A 217 -34.69 -20.38 -1.80
C VAL A 217 -34.67 -21.15 -3.13
N ASP A 218 -34.77 -20.44 -4.26
CA ASP A 218 -34.74 -21.06 -5.60
C ASP A 218 -33.30 -21.32 -6.09
N ILE A 219 -32.40 -20.36 -5.84
CA ILE A 219 -30.99 -20.37 -6.28
C ILE A 219 -30.07 -19.97 -5.14
N VAL A 220 -29.00 -20.73 -4.92
CA VAL A 220 -27.89 -20.34 -4.05
C VAL A 220 -26.63 -20.25 -4.87
N TYR A 221 -25.83 -19.21 -4.67
CA TYR A 221 -24.49 -19.13 -5.26
C TYR A 221 -23.43 -18.83 -4.21
N ASP A 222 -22.21 -19.29 -4.49
CA ASP A 222 -21.02 -19.01 -3.68
C ASP A 222 -19.90 -18.52 -4.60
N SER A 223 -19.15 -17.50 -4.18
CA SER A 223 -17.82 -17.22 -4.73
C SER A 223 -16.87 -18.32 -4.28
N ALA A 224 -16.76 -19.37 -5.08
CA ALA A 224 -15.93 -20.53 -4.81
C ALA A 224 -14.42 -20.23 -4.68
N THR A 225 -13.98 -19.05 -5.14
CA THR A 225 -12.71 -18.38 -4.77
C THR A 225 -12.42 -18.35 -3.25
N LYS A 226 -13.47 -18.32 -2.41
CA LYS A 226 -13.38 -18.20 -0.95
C LYS A 226 -13.27 -19.59 -0.29
N TYR A 227 -14.12 -19.90 0.69
CA TYR A 227 -14.04 -21.12 1.49
C TYR A 227 -14.04 -22.44 0.69
N LEU A 228 -14.71 -22.51 -0.47
CA LEU A 228 -14.74 -23.75 -1.28
C LEU A 228 -13.35 -24.11 -1.84
N SER A 229 -12.62 -23.17 -2.46
CA SER A 229 -11.18 -23.35 -2.73
C SER A 229 -10.41 -23.42 -1.41
N GLY A 230 -10.39 -22.32 -0.65
CA GLY A 230 -9.66 -22.18 0.60
C GLY A 230 -8.14 -21.97 0.46
N HIS A 231 -7.59 -21.78 -0.74
CA HIS A 231 -6.13 -21.78 -0.96
C HIS A 231 -5.57 -20.57 -1.72
N HIS A 232 -6.37 -19.54 -2.02
CA HIS A 232 -5.97 -18.33 -2.78
C HIS A 232 -5.34 -18.60 -4.17
N ASP A 233 -5.61 -19.77 -4.75
CA ASP A 233 -4.94 -20.29 -5.96
C ASP A 233 -5.83 -20.31 -7.22
N LEU A 234 -7.13 -19.98 -7.09
CA LEU A 234 -8.09 -19.99 -8.20
C LEU A 234 -9.19 -18.94 -8.03
N MET A 235 -9.81 -18.55 -9.14
CA MET A 235 -11.11 -17.89 -9.14
C MET A 235 -12.20 -18.84 -9.64
N ALA A 236 -13.32 -18.87 -8.94
CA ALA A 236 -14.49 -19.64 -9.35
C ALA A 236 -15.77 -19.09 -8.71
N GLY A 237 -16.90 -19.42 -9.32
CA GLY A 237 -18.24 -19.31 -8.74
C GLY A 237 -18.98 -20.63 -8.92
N VAL A 238 -19.88 -20.94 -7.99
CA VAL A 238 -20.81 -22.05 -8.14
C VAL A 238 -22.24 -21.56 -8.00
N ILE A 239 -23.14 -22.11 -8.80
CA ILE A 239 -24.59 -21.87 -8.74
C ILE A 239 -25.24 -23.20 -8.42
N THR A 240 -26.17 -23.24 -7.46
CA THR A 240 -26.93 -24.43 -7.08
C THR A 240 -28.42 -24.14 -7.05
N CYS A 241 -29.24 -25.10 -7.51
CA CYS A 241 -30.69 -24.96 -7.54
C CYS A 241 -31.39 -26.32 -7.58
N ASN A 242 -32.66 -26.36 -7.15
CA ASN A 242 -33.50 -27.56 -7.17
C ASN A 242 -34.51 -27.59 -8.34
N ARG A 243 -34.76 -26.44 -8.96
CA ARG A 243 -35.76 -26.25 -10.02
C ARG A 243 -35.19 -26.57 -11.40
N ASP A 244 -35.71 -27.59 -12.07
CA ASP A 244 -35.28 -28.01 -13.41
C ASP A 244 -35.51 -26.93 -14.50
N ASP A 245 -36.52 -26.06 -14.33
CA ASP A 245 -36.79 -24.95 -15.26
C ASP A 245 -35.75 -23.83 -15.15
N ILE A 246 -35.29 -23.53 -13.94
CA ILE A 246 -34.16 -22.61 -13.69
C ILE A 246 -32.86 -23.24 -14.16
N ALA A 247 -32.60 -24.50 -13.79
CA ALA A 247 -31.36 -25.21 -14.14
C ALA A 247 -31.10 -25.25 -15.65
N LYS A 248 -32.15 -25.48 -16.46
CA LYS A 248 -32.04 -25.46 -17.93
C LYS A 248 -31.66 -24.08 -18.47
N GLN A 249 -32.22 -23.01 -17.89
CA GLN A 249 -31.89 -21.63 -18.29
C GLN A 249 -30.46 -21.25 -17.90
N ILE A 250 -30.03 -21.56 -16.68
CA ILE A 250 -28.65 -21.34 -16.22
C ILE A 250 -27.65 -22.10 -17.11
N ALA A 251 -27.89 -23.40 -17.38
CA ALA A 251 -27.04 -24.19 -18.27
C ALA A 251 -26.94 -23.60 -19.68
N PHE A 252 -28.05 -23.13 -20.25
CA PHE A 252 -28.08 -22.47 -21.55
C PHE A 252 -27.27 -21.17 -21.54
N ILE A 253 -27.45 -20.31 -20.52
CA ILE A 253 -26.74 -19.04 -20.40
C ILE A 253 -25.23 -19.26 -20.30
N ILE A 254 -24.77 -20.18 -19.43
CA ILE A 254 -23.34 -20.50 -19.25
C ILE A 254 -22.72 -20.97 -20.56
N ASN A 255 -23.40 -21.85 -21.30
CA ASN A 255 -22.93 -22.35 -22.58
C ASN A 255 -22.88 -21.23 -23.64
N ALA A 256 -23.92 -20.38 -23.70
CA ALA A 256 -24.05 -19.30 -24.67
C ALA A 256 -23.06 -18.15 -24.45
N THR A 257 -22.77 -17.76 -23.20
CA THR A 257 -21.74 -16.76 -22.86
C THR A 257 -20.34 -17.36 -22.83
N GLY A 258 -20.21 -18.69 -22.74
CA GLY A 258 -18.94 -19.41 -22.70
C GLY A 258 -18.20 -19.34 -21.35
N ASN A 259 -18.93 -19.07 -20.27
CA ASN A 259 -18.38 -18.70 -18.96
C ASN A 259 -18.20 -19.89 -17.98
N ALA A 260 -18.13 -21.11 -18.49
CA ALA A 260 -17.96 -22.31 -17.67
C ALA A 260 -16.54 -22.41 -17.09
N LEU A 261 -16.40 -22.98 -15.88
CA LEU A 261 -15.10 -23.13 -15.22
C LEU A 261 -14.15 -24.03 -16.04
N THR A 262 -12.86 -23.72 -16.04
CA THR A 262 -11.86 -24.49 -16.79
C THR A 262 -11.66 -25.88 -16.16
N PRO A 263 -11.19 -26.90 -16.92
CA PRO A 263 -10.95 -28.23 -16.37
C PRO A 263 -9.91 -28.25 -15.24
N PHE A 264 -8.90 -27.38 -15.29
CA PHE A 264 -7.85 -27.31 -14.28
C PHE A 264 -8.35 -26.64 -12.99
N ASP A 265 -9.02 -25.50 -13.10
CA ASP A 265 -9.62 -24.83 -11.93
C ASP A 265 -10.72 -25.70 -11.30
N SER A 266 -11.45 -26.47 -12.12
CA SER A 266 -12.43 -27.45 -11.62
C SER A 266 -11.77 -28.53 -10.76
N PHE A 267 -10.58 -28.99 -11.14
CA PHE A 267 -9.78 -29.94 -10.34
C PHE A 267 -9.24 -29.30 -9.06
N LEU A 268 -8.70 -28.08 -9.12
CA LEU A 268 -8.23 -27.36 -7.93
C LEU A 268 -9.36 -27.10 -6.93
N LEU A 269 -10.53 -26.67 -7.42
CA LEU A 269 -11.71 -26.44 -6.59
C LEU A 269 -12.24 -27.75 -5.97
N LEU A 270 -12.20 -28.86 -6.70
CA LEU A 270 -12.52 -30.19 -6.15
C LEU A 270 -11.53 -30.58 -5.02
N ARG A 271 -10.23 -30.32 -5.22
CA ARG A 271 -9.19 -30.56 -4.21
C ARG A 271 -9.40 -29.70 -2.95
N GLY A 272 -9.67 -28.41 -3.13
CA GLY A 272 -9.99 -27.47 -2.04
C GLY A 272 -11.24 -27.88 -1.26
N THR A 273 -12.32 -28.23 -1.97
CA THR A 273 -13.62 -28.61 -1.41
C THR A 273 -13.51 -29.81 -0.48
N LYS A 274 -12.64 -30.80 -0.77
CA LYS A 274 -12.43 -31.98 0.08
C LYS A 274 -11.97 -31.68 1.51
N THR A 275 -11.35 -30.51 1.74
CA THR A 275 -10.87 -30.06 3.06
C THR A 275 -11.79 -29.04 3.73
N LEU A 276 -12.92 -28.66 3.09
CA LEU A 276 -13.83 -27.62 3.59
C LEU A 276 -14.27 -27.86 5.03
N ALA A 277 -14.70 -29.08 5.36
CA ALA A 277 -15.23 -29.38 6.69
C ALA A 277 -14.19 -29.23 7.82
N VAL A 278 -12.91 -29.58 7.58
CA VAL A 278 -11.85 -29.42 8.59
C VAL A 278 -11.38 -27.98 8.70
N ARG A 279 -11.25 -27.28 7.56
CA ARG A 279 -10.91 -25.85 7.53
C ARG A 279 -11.98 -25.02 8.23
N MET A 280 -13.23 -25.10 7.79
CA MET A 280 -14.33 -24.33 8.37
C MET A 280 -14.54 -24.59 9.86
N SER A 281 -14.33 -25.83 10.33
CA SER A 281 -14.43 -26.14 11.76
C SER A 281 -13.37 -25.39 12.58
N GLN A 282 -12.11 -25.39 12.14
CA GLN A 282 -11.01 -24.67 12.80
C GLN A 282 -11.16 -23.15 12.67
N GLN A 283 -11.55 -22.66 11.49
CA GLN A 283 -11.76 -21.24 11.24
C GLN A 283 -12.89 -20.67 12.13
N SER A 284 -14.00 -21.41 12.27
CA SER A 284 -15.17 -20.96 13.07
C SER A 284 -14.93 -21.03 14.58
N SER A 285 -14.19 -22.05 15.06
CA SER A 285 -13.80 -22.12 16.48
C SER A 285 -12.83 -20.99 16.85
N THR A 286 -11.86 -20.72 15.99
CA THR A 286 -10.87 -19.66 16.17
C THR A 286 -11.52 -18.27 16.09
N ALA A 287 -12.42 -18.03 15.14
CA ALA A 287 -13.18 -16.79 15.05
C ALA A 287 -14.03 -16.50 16.29
N MET A 288 -14.62 -17.54 16.91
CA MET A 288 -15.31 -17.40 18.20
C MET A 288 -14.37 -17.00 19.34
N LEU A 289 -13.11 -17.47 19.35
CA LEU A 289 -12.13 -17.05 20.35
C LEU A 289 -11.73 -15.58 20.16
N VAL A 290 -11.38 -15.19 18.92
CA VAL A 290 -11.01 -13.80 18.58
C VAL A 290 -12.16 -12.82 18.85
N ALA A 291 -13.40 -13.17 18.47
CA ALA A 291 -14.57 -12.35 18.73
C ALA A 291 -14.84 -12.18 20.23
N ARG A 292 -14.73 -13.25 21.03
CA ARG A 292 -14.87 -13.17 22.49
C ARG A 292 -13.78 -12.33 23.14
N TYR A 293 -12.54 -12.44 22.65
CA TYR A 293 -11.41 -11.66 23.15
C TYR A 293 -11.66 -10.14 22.94
N LEU A 294 -11.91 -9.72 21.70
CA LEU A 294 -12.22 -8.33 21.35
C LEU A 294 -13.44 -7.78 22.09
N HIS A 295 -14.50 -8.58 22.20
CA HIS A 295 -15.71 -8.23 22.96
C HIS A 295 -15.41 -8.09 24.47
N SER A 296 -14.59 -8.98 25.06
CA SER A 296 -14.22 -8.91 26.48
C SER A 296 -13.35 -7.70 26.83
N LEU A 297 -12.57 -7.20 25.88
CA LEU A 297 -11.83 -5.94 26.00
C LEU A 297 -12.75 -4.71 25.90
N GLY A 298 -13.96 -4.86 25.34
CA GLY A 298 -14.95 -3.80 25.16
C GLY A 298 -14.92 -3.11 23.80
N PHE A 299 -14.39 -3.76 22.75
CA PHE A 299 -14.56 -3.29 21.37
C PHE A 299 -15.96 -3.65 20.84
N PRO A 300 -16.69 -2.74 20.15
CA PRO A 300 -17.92 -3.08 19.47
C PRO A 300 -17.58 -4.07 18.36
N THR A 301 -17.99 -5.32 18.56
CA THR A 301 -17.56 -6.47 17.75
C THR A 301 -18.77 -7.07 17.07
N PHE A 302 -18.77 -7.05 15.74
CA PHE A 302 -19.75 -7.70 14.90
C PHE A 302 -19.27 -9.12 14.65
N TYR A 303 -19.90 -10.08 15.32
CA TYR A 303 -19.75 -11.50 15.01
C TYR A 303 -21.05 -12.23 15.38
N PRO A 304 -21.68 -12.99 14.47
CA PRO A 304 -22.99 -13.59 14.72
C PRO A 304 -23.05 -14.58 15.90
N GLY A 305 -21.90 -15.03 16.41
CA GLY A 305 -21.80 -15.91 17.58
C GLY A 305 -21.77 -15.21 18.95
N LEU A 306 -21.73 -13.89 19.00
CA LEU A 306 -21.80 -13.13 20.26
C LEU A 306 -23.26 -13.07 20.79
N PRO A 307 -23.50 -13.00 22.11
CA PRO A 307 -24.86 -13.06 22.68
C PRO A 307 -25.77 -11.92 22.22
N ASP A 308 -25.18 -10.74 22.04
CA ASP A 308 -25.84 -9.46 21.78
C ASP A 308 -25.86 -9.09 20.28
N HIS A 309 -25.50 -10.02 19.39
CA HIS A 309 -25.59 -9.81 17.95
C HIS A 309 -27.06 -9.84 17.47
N PRO A 310 -27.54 -8.82 16.73
CA PRO A 310 -28.90 -8.80 16.19
C PRO A 310 -29.21 -10.03 15.33
N ASN A 311 -30.44 -10.53 15.43
CA ASN A 311 -30.95 -11.69 14.68
C ASN A 311 -30.11 -12.97 14.83
N ARG A 312 -29.30 -13.11 15.90
CA ARG A 312 -28.49 -14.32 16.13
C ARG A 312 -29.36 -15.59 16.20
N GLU A 313 -30.49 -15.53 16.89
CA GLU A 313 -31.43 -16.64 17.01
C GLU A 313 -32.10 -17.00 15.68
N VAL A 314 -32.08 -16.10 14.67
CA VAL A 314 -32.42 -16.43 13.28
C VAL A 314 -31.34 -17.31 12.68
N LEU A 315 -30.07 -16.91 12.79
CA LEU A 315 -28.94 -17.65 12.23
C LEU A 315 -28.83 -19.07 12.83
N GLU A 316 -29.01 -19.21 14.14
CA GLU A 316 -29.00 -20.51 14.85
C GLU A 316 -30.10 -21.47 14.37
N ARG A 317 -31.20 -20.98 13.77
CA ARG A 317 -32.26 -21.84 13.18
C ARG A 317 -31.92 -22.34 11.78
N ILE A 318 -31.05 -21.63 11.05
CA ILE A 318 -30.80 -21.86 9.61
C ILE A 318 -29.35 -22.22 9.27
N SER A 319 -28.48 -22.34 10.28
CA SER A 319 -27.07 -22.70 10.12
C SER A 319 -26.57 -23.61 11.25
N SER A 320 -25.40 -24.23 11.03
CA SER A 320 -24.72 -25.08 12.03
C SER A 320 -23.54 -24.40 12.73
N GLY A 321 -23.35 -23.09 12.53
CA GLY A 321 -22.28 -22.28 13.10
C GLY A 321 -22.34 -20.83 12.62
N TYR A 322 -21.40 -19.99 13.06
CA TYR A 322 -21.48 -18.52 12.93
C TYR A 322 -20.58 -17.92 11.84
N GLY A 323 -19.91 -18.74 11.04
CA GLY A 323 -18.91 -18.31 10.06
C GLY A 323 -17.53 -18.08 10.69
N ALA A 324 -16.60 -17.56 9.87
CA ALA A 324 -15.24 -17.26 10.31
C ALA A 324 -14.72 -15.89 9.81
N VAL A 325 -15.65 -14.98 9.57
CA VAL A 325 -15.37 -13.55 9.41
C VAL A 325 -15.99 -12.83 10.60
N LEU A 326 -15.26 -11.90 11.20
CA LEU A 326 -15.78 -10.95 12.17
C LEU A 326 -15.31 -9.54 11.79
N SER A 327 -15.96 -8.52 12.34
CA SER A 327 -15.48 -7.14 12.26
C SER A 327 -15.60 -6.43 13.59
N PHE A 328 -14.84 -5.36 13.80
CA PHE A 328 -14.92 -4.54 15.01
C PHE A 328 -14.52 -3.09 14.71
N THR A 329 -14.94 -2.17 15.57
CA THR A 329 -14.57 -0.75 15.50
C THR A 329 -13.65 -0.38 16.66
N THR A 330 -12.68 0.51 16.42
CA THR A 330 -11.76 0.98 17.46
C THR A 330 -12.26 2.27 18.12
N GLY A 331 -13.10 3.03 17.43
CA GLY A 331 -13.49 4.41 17.75
C GLY A 331 -12.68 5.47 16.99
N SER A 332 -11.67 5.09 16.20
CA SER A 332 -10.84 6.02 15.43
C SER A 332 -10.26 5.36 14.18
N LYS A 333 -10.44 5.99 13.01
CA LYS A 333 -9.88 5.50 11.74
C LYS A 333 -8.36 5.35 11.82
N ASP A 334 -7.65 6.33 12.39
CA ASP A 334 -6.20 6.29 12.58
C ASP A 334 -5.75 5.10 13.45
N VAL A 335 -6.45 4.86 14.57
CA VAL A 335 -6.15 3.70 15.43
C VAL A 335 -6.34 2.42 14.63
N SER A 336 -7.43 2.32 13.86
CA SER A 336 -7.67 1.14 13.02
C SER A 336 -6.60 0.93 11.94
N GLU A 337 -6.16 1.99 11.26
CA GLU A 337 -5.08 1.92 10.26
C GLU A 337 -3.77 1.45 10.90
N ARG A 338 -3.44 1.94 12.11
CA ARG A 338 -2.26 1.50 12.87
C ARG A 338 -2.37 0.06 13.37
N VAL A 339 -3.54 -0.41 13.84
CA VAL A 339 -3.75 -1.84 14.18
C VAL A 339 -3.51 -2.73 12.95
N VAL A 340 -4.10 -2.38 11.81
CA VAL A 340 -3.98 -3.14 10.56
C VAL A 340 -2.53 -3.19 10.05
N ALA A 341 -1.76 -2.12 10.24
CA ALA A 341 -0.34 -2.07 9.89
C ALA A 341 0.60 -2.78 10.90
N GLY A 342 0.14 -2.98 12.15
CA GLY A 342 0.95 -3.53 13.25
C GLY A 342 1.03 -5.07 13.28
N THR A 343 0.00 -5.77 12.79
CA THR A 343 -0.06 -7.24 12.80
C THR A 343 0.95 -7.89 11.85
N ARG A 344 1.55 -9.02 12.27
CA ARG A 344 2.57 -9.79 11.53
C ARG A 344 2.01 -11.05 10.88
N LEU A 345 1.05 -11.71 11.53
CA LEU A 345 0.41 -12.94 11.05
C LEU A 345 -0.85 -12.63 10.24
N TRP A 346 -1.64 -11.67 10.71
CA TRP A 346 -2.80 -11.18 9.96
C TRP A 346 -2.30 -10.42 8.72
N SER A 347 -2.42 -11.05 7.55
CA SER A 347 -1.93 -10.46 6.31
C SER A 347 -2.89 -9.38 5.79
N VAL A 348 -2.39 -8.17 5.54
CA VAL A 348 -3.18 -7.06 4.98
C VAL A 348 -3.58 -7.39 3.55
N SER A 349 -4.83 -7.80 3.34
CA SER A 349 -5.31 -8.18 2.01
C SER A 349 -6.83 -8.11 1.87
N VAL A 350 -7.28 -7.98 0.63
CA VAL A 350 -8.69 -8.18 0.26
C VAL A 350 -8.98 -9.68 0.09
N SER A 351 -10.25 -10.06 -0.15
CA SER A 351 -10.74 -11.46 -0.07
C SER A 351 -10.95 -11.96 1.37
N PHE A 352 -11.25 -13.26 1.51
CA PHE A 352 -11.43 -14.01 2.76
C PHE A 352 -11.51 -15.53 2.49
N GLY A 353 -11.48 -16.33 3.56
CA GLY A 353 -11.82 -17.76 3.52
C GLY A 353 -10.72 -18.70 3.05
N CYS A 354 -9.47 -18.22 3.00
CA CYS A 354 -8.28 -19.03 2.82
C CYS A 354 -7.86 -19.74 4.13
N VAL A 355 -6.85 -20.59 4.05
CA VAL A 355 -6.14 -21.16 5.21
C VAL A 355 -5.35 -20.11 6.01
N ASN A 356 -4.98 -18.98 5.39
CA ASN A 356 -4.28 -17.88 6.06
C ASN A 356 -5.25 -16.78 6.56
N SER A 357 -4.95 -16.24 7.73
CA SER A 357 -5.67 -15.15 8.37
C SER A 357 -5.40 -13.79 7.69
N LEU A 358 -6.46 -13.00 7.47
CA LEU A 358 -6.39 -11.69 6.81
C LEU A 358 -7.02 -10.60 7.68
N ILE A 359 -6.45 -9.40 7.58
CA ILE A 359 -6.96 -8.17 8.18
C ILE A 359 -7.16 -7.11 7.09
N SER A 360 -8.22 -6.30 7.22
CA SER A 360 -8.56 -5.29 6.21
C SER A 360 -9.47 -4.21 6.79
N MET A 361 -9.35 -2.98 6.30
CA MET A 361 -10.34 -1.92 6.55
C MET A 361 -11.25 -1.77 5.33
N PRO A 362 -12.54 -2.14 5.40
CA PRO A 362 -13.41 -2.15 4.23
C PRO A 362 -13.53 -0.78 3.55
N CYS A 363 -13.73 0.31 4.31
CA CYS A 363 -13.92 1.66 3.75
C CYS A 363 -12.66 2.25 3.06
N VAL A 364 -11.46 1.83 3.47
CA VAL A 364 -10.18 2.28 2.88
C VAL A 364 -9.73 1.37 1.73
N MET A 365 -10.16 0.10 1.73
CA MET A 365 -9.76 -0.91 0.75
C MET A 365 -10.93 -1.31 -0.15
N SER A 366 -11.65 -2.38 0.20
CA SER A 366 -12.62 -3.06 -0.66
C SER A 366 -13.87 -2.25 -1.04
N HIS A 367 -14.22 -1.22 -0.25
CA HIS A 367 -15.38 -0.35 -0.42
C HIS A 367 -14.98 1.11 -0.68
N ALA A 368 -13.70 1.41 -0.90
CA ALA A 368 -13.20 2.77 -1.17
C ALA A 368 -13.89 3.44 -2.37
N SER A 369 -14.29 2.66 -3.38
CA SER A 369 -15.02 3.14 -4.57
C SER A 369 -16.48 3.51 -4.33
N ILE A 370 -17.04 3.27 -3.13
CA ILE A 370 -18.36 3.76 -2.73
C ILE A 370 -18.18 5.19 -2.18
N PRO A 371 -18.89 6.21 -2.70
CA PRO A 371 -18.78 7.59 -2.21
C PRO A 371 -19.01 7.69 -0.69
N ALA A 372 -18.24 8.53 0.00
CA ALA A 372 -18.29 8.64 1.47
C ALA A 372 -19.69 8.94 2.01
N ALA A 373 -20.46 9.82 1.35
CA ALA A 373 -21.86 10.09 1.71
C ALA A 373 -22.76 8.83 1.61
N THR A 374 -22.52 7.96 0.63
CA THR A 374 -23.22 6.67 0.49
C THR A 374 -22.77 5.65 1.52
N ARG A 375 -21.49 5.64 1.93
CA ARG A 375 -21.00 4.79 3.04
C ARG A 375 -21.63 5.20 4.37
N ALA A 376 -21.65 6.50 4.67
CA ALA A 376 -22.30 7.06 5.85
C ALA A 376 -23.80 6.77 5.87
N ALA A 377 -24.51 6.93 4.75
CA ALA A 377 -25.94 6.62 4.64
C ALA A 377 -26.26 5.12 4.83
N ARG A 378 -25.30 4.23 4.56
CA ARG A 378 -25.38 2.77 4.81
C ARG A 378 -24.91 2.36 6.21
N GLY A 379 -24.48 3.32 7.04
CA GLY A 379 -23.98 3.03 8.39
C GLY A 379 -22.65 2.27 8.42
N LEU A 380 -21.83 2.35 7.37
CA LEU A 380 -20.50 1.72 7.32
C LEU A 380 -19.48 2.58 8.09
N PRO A 381 -18.92 2.13 9.24
CA PRO A 381 -17.94 2.90 9.99
C PRO A 381 -16.61 2.99 9.23
N GLU A 382 -16.02 4.18 9.16
CA GLU A 382 -14.71 4.40 8.50
C GLU A 382 -13.55 3.75 9.28
N ASP A 383 -13.75 3.45 10.57
CA ASP A 383 -12.80 2.77 11.46
C ASP A 383 -13.03 1.25 11.56
N LEU A 384 -13.95 0.69 10.76
CA LEU A 384 -14.25 -0.74 10.78
C LEU A 384 -13.04 -1.57 10.33
N ILE A 385 -12.55 -2.46 11.20
CA ILE A 385 -11.62 -3.53 10.85
C ILE A 385 -12.43 -4.80 10.61
N ARG A 386 -12.12 -5.53 9.55
CA ARG A 386 -12.65 -6.87 9.26
C ARG A 386 -11.52 -7.89 9.30
N LEU A 387 -11.69 -8.91 10.16
CA LEU A 387 -10.80 -10.04 10.33
C LEU A 387 -11.41 -11.28 9.66
N CYS A 388 -10.61 -11.96 8.86
CA CYS A 388 -10.98 -13.17 8.13
C CYS A 388 -10.09 -14.30 8.65
N VAL A 389 -10.63 -15.20 9.47
CA VAL A 389 -9.82 -16.12 10.27
C VAL A 389 -9.41 -17.36 9.48
N GLY A 390 -8.12 -17.68 9.53
CA GLY A 390 -7.50 -18.85 8.92
C GLY A 390 -7.47 -20.06 9.85
N ILE A 391 -6.53 -20.98 9.59
CA ILE A 391 -6.34 -22.24 10.34
C ILE A 391 -5.04 -22.25 11.16
N GLU A 392 -4.41 -21.10 11.37
CA GLU A 392 -3.27 -20.95 12.27
C GLU A 392 -3.62 -21.30 13.73
N ASP A 393 -2.62 -21.36 14.61
CA ASP A 393 -2.88 -21.57 16.03
C ASP A 393 -3.64 -20.36 16.62
N PRO A 394 -4.76 -20.57 17.34
CA PRO A 394 -5.52 -19.48 17.95
C PRO A 394 -4.72 -18.61 18.91
N ALA A 395 -3.71 -19.18 19.60
CA ALA A 395 -2.90 -18.43 20.55
C ALA A 395 -1.99 -17.42 19.82
N ASP A 396 -1.35 -17.84 18.73
CA ASP A 396 -0.46 -16.99 17.93
C ASP A 396 -1.25 -15.83 17.28
N LEU A 397 -2.45 -16.12 16.74
CA LEU A 397 -3.33 -15.10 16.16
C LEU A 397 -3.84 -14.07 17.19
N LEU A 398 -4.08 -14.52 18.44
CA LEU A 398 -4.49 -13.64 19.53
C LEU A 398 -3.33 -12.80 20.05
N ASP A 399 -2.13 -13.36 20.20
CA ASP A 399 -0.91 -12.66 20.63
C ASP A 399 -0.48 -11.59 19.62
N ASP A 400 -0.51 -11.88 18.31
CA ASP A 400 -0.21 -10.91 17.26
C ASP A 400 -1.23 -9.74 17.24
N LEU A 401 -2.51 -10.04 17.44
CA LEU A 401 -3.57 -9.03 17.51
C LEU A 401 -3.52 -8.22 18.83
N GLU A 402 -3.23 -8.87 19.96
CA GLU A 402 -3.04 -8.22 21.26
C GLU A 402 -1.88 -7.22 21.21
N ARG A 403 -0.73 -7.61 20.66
CA ARG A 403 0.43 -6.73 20.48
C ARG A 403 0.10 -5.55 19.57
N ALA A 404 -0.52 -5.79 18.41
CA ALA A 404 -0.92 -4.72 17.50
C ALA A 404 -1.94 -3.74 18.13
N LEU A 405 -2.83 -4.21 19.02
CA LEU A 405 -3.75 -3.36 19.77
C LEU A 405 -3.04 -2.59 20.92
N PHE A 406 -2.05 -3.21 21.56
CA PHE A 406 -1.31 -2.63 22.68
C PHE A 406 -0.33 -1.54 22.20
N ASP A 407 0.47 -1.84 21.17
CA ASP A 407 1.52 -0.95 20.64
C ASP A 407 0.95 0.37 20.10
N VAL A 408 -0.31 0.38 19.65
CA VAL A 408 -0.99 1.58 19.13
C VAL A 408 -1.78 2.35 20.20
N GLY A 409 -1.84 1.83 21.43
CA GLY A 409 -2.58 2.40 22.56
C GLY A 409 -4.09 2.13 22.54
N ALA A 410 -4.58 1.13 21.78
CA ALA A 410 -6.01 0.78 21.76
C ALA A 410 -6.43 -0.03 22.99
N ILE A 411 -5.48 -0.77 23.60
CA ILE A 411 -5.63 -1.43 24.90
C ILE A 411 -4.46 -1.08 25.81
N GLN A 412 -4.68 -1.14 27.13
CA GLN A 412 -3.64 -0.93 28.13
C GLN A 412 -3.71 -1.98 29.24
N ARG A 413 -2.59 -2.20 29.93
CA ARG A 413 -2.50 -3.15 31.04
C ARG A 413 -2.82 -2.48 32.38
N THR A 414 -3.79 -3.02 33.09
CA THR A 414 -4.21 -2.59 34.44
C THR A 414 -3.95 -3.70 35.45
N ALA A 415 -4.09 -3.41 36.74
CA ALA A 415 -4.01 -4.40 37.82
C ALA A 415 -5.06 -5.53 37.68
N SER A 416 -6.17 -5.29 36.96
CA SER A 416 -7.24 -6.24 36.67
C SER A 416 -7.09 -6.99 35.33
N GLY A 417 -6.06 -6.70 34.52
CA GLY A 417 -5.86 -7.28 33.18
C GLY A 417 -5.80 -6.23 32.08
N LEU A 418 -5.92 -6.65 30.82
CA LEU A 418 -6.01 -5.75 29.67
C LEU A 418 -7.41 -5.15 29.56
N VAL A 419 -7.48 -3.86 29.25
CA VAL A 419 -8.74 -3.14 29.01
C VAL A 419 -8.60 -2.24 27.79
N ARG A 420 -9.70 -2.05 27.03
CA ARG A 420 -9.75 -1.06 25.95
C ARG A 420 -9.64 0.36 26.51
N VAL A 421 -8.85 1.19 25.84
CA VAL A 421 -8.81 2.63 26.05
C VAL A 421 -10.00 3.23 25.30
N GLN A 422 -11.09 3.53 26.00
CA GLN A 422 -12.28 4.12 25.39
C GLN A 422 -12.10 5.62 25.19
N THR A 423 -12.03 6.08 23.94
CA THR A 423 -12.32 7.48 23.59
C THR A 423 -13.83 7.72 23.68
N SER A 424 -14.30 8.22 24.82
CA SER A 424 -15.72 8.55 24.96
C SER A 424 -16.09 9.83 24.17
N ILE A 425 -17.32 9.89 23.64
CA ILE A 425 -17.79 11.08 22.90
C ILE A 425 -17.96 12.28 23.85
N GLY A 426 -18.19 12.04 25.15
CA GLY A 426 -18.16 13.07 26.20
C GLY A 426 -16.75 13.64 26.43
N GLU A 427 -15.72 12.79 26.37
CA GLU A 427 -14.32 13.24 26.41
C GLU A 427 -13.92 14.10 25.21
N ALA A 428 -14.65 14.14 24.09
CA ALA A 428 -14.32 15.11 23.03
C ALA A 428 -14.54 16.56 23.50
N VAL A 429 -15.55 16.78 24.35
CA VAL A 429 -15.86 18.09 24.95
C VAL A 429 -15.08 18.29 26.25
N GLN A 430 -14.90 17.23 27.05
CA GLN A 430 -14.18 17.33 28.33
C GLN A 430 -12.66 17.36 28.16
N LYS A 431 -12.05 16.67 27.18
CA LYS A 431 -10.64 16.87 26.77
C LYS A 431 -10.39 18.20 26.08
N LEU A 432 -11.43 18.97 25.75
CA LEU A 432 -11.30 20.36 25.32
C LEU A 432 -11.15 21.31 26.53
N ALA A 433 -11.64 20.92 27.71
CA ALA A 433 -11.51 21.66 28.96
C ALA A 433 -10.37 21.15 29.87
N GLU A 434 -10.04 19.86 29.81
CA GLU A 434 -9.02 19.23 30.65
C GLU A 434 -7.64 19.13 29.97
N LYS A 435 -7.54 19.39 28.65
CA LYS A 435 -6.22 19.58 27.98
C LYS A 435 -5.44 20.80 28.47
N GLU A 436 -6.06 21.71 29.22
CA GLU A 436 -5.37 22.81 29.90
C GLU A 436 -4.72 22.38 31.24
N ALA A 437 -4.90 21.13 31.70
CA ALA A 437 -4.44 20.66 33.01
C ALA A 437 -3.77 19.27 32.98
N ALA A 438 -2.50 19.22 32.52
CA ALA A 438 -1.59 18.05 32.42
C ALA A 438 -2.01 16.97 31.40
N GLY A 439 -1.20 16.55 30.42
CA GLY A 439 0.26 16.36 30.41
C GLY A 439 0.52 14.87 30.62
N ASP A 440 0.93 14.07 29.62
CA ASP A 440 2.31 14.09 29.11
C ASP A 440 2.45 13.47 27.70
N GLU A 441 2.13 14.23 26.64
CA GLU A 441 2.72 14.05 25.30
C GLU A 441 2.77 15.42 24.62
N THR A 442 3.97 15.92 24.33
CA THR A 442 4.20 17.25 23.76
C THR A 442 3.60 17.32 22.35
N PRO A 443 2.68 18.26 22.02
CA PRO A 443 2.14 18.42 20.67
C PRO A 443 3.23 18.49 19.59
N PRO A 444 3.03 17.97 18.36
CA PRO A 444 4.09 17.91 17.33
C PRO A 444 4.75 19.25 17.00
N TYR A 445 4.02 20.35 17.12
CA TYR A 445 4.55 21.71 16.92
C TYR A 445 5.31 22.29 18.13
N GLN A 446 5.26 21.63 19.29
CA GLN A 446 6.07 21.88 20.49
C GLN A 446 7.24 20.88 20.61
N GLN A 447 7.38 19.93 19.68
CA GLN A 447 8.53 19.03 19.57
C GLN A 447 9.62 19.62 18.66
N GLN A 448 10.88 19.31 18.95
CA GLN A 448 12.00 19.60 18.06
C GLN A 448 12.18 18.42 17.08
N TRP A 449 12.11 18.67 15.78
CA TRP A 449 12.29 17.63 14.76
C TRP A 449 13.64 17.76 14.06
N VAL A 450 14.27 16.62 13.80
CA VAL A 450 15.53 16.52 13.08
C VAL A 450 15.33 15.64 11.84
N VAL A 451 15.55 16.22 10.67
CA VAL A 451 15.32 15.59 9.35
C VAL A 451 16.57 15.66 8.49
N SER A 452 16.66 14.77 7.50
CA SER A 452 17.72 14.81 6.50
C SER A 452 17.25 14.31 5.14
N ALA A 453 17.87 14.79 4.06
CA ALA A 453 17.61 14.32 2.71
C ALA A 453 18.91 14.24 1.91
N PRO A 454 19.14 13.18 1.13
CA PRO A 454 20.30 13.06 0.27
C PRO A 454 20.27 14.08 -0.87
N GLY A 455 21.45 14.42 -1.38
CA GLY A 455 21.59 15.00 -2.71
C GLY A 455 21.36 13.94 -3.79
N LYS A 456 21.56 14.32 -5.05
CA LYS A 456 21.39 13.44 -6.21
C LYS A 456 22.48 13.65 -7.24
N VAL A 457 22.84 12.59 -7.95
CA VAL A 457 23.73 12.64 -9.12
C VAL A 457 23.06 11.98 -10.31
N ILE A 458 23.31 12.48 -11.52
CA ILE A 458 22.99 11.75 -12.75
C ILE A 458 24.22 10.91 -13.11
N LEU A 459 23.99 9.62 -13.33
CA LEU A 459 24.99 8.63 -13.69
C LEU A 459 25.06 8.42 -15.20
N PHE A 460 23.91 8.38 -15.89
CA PHE A 460 23.85 8.20 -17.33
C PHE A 460 22.66 8.96 -17.94
N GLY A 461 22.76 9.35 -19.21
CA GLY A 461 21.69 10.08 -19.92
C GLY A 461 21.63 11.57 -19.57
N GLU A 462 22.70 12.12 -18.98
CA GLU A 462 22.92 13.55 -18.78
C GLU A 462 22.65 14.32 -20.07
N HIS A 463 22.02 15.49 -19.95
CA HIS A 463 21.71 16.38 -21.07
C HIS A 463 20.74 15.80 -22.12
N ALA A 464 20.96 14.58 -22.61
CA ALA A 464 20.13 13.85 -23.58
C ALA A 464 18.66 13.68 -23.13
N VAL A 465 18.40 13.70 -21.81
CA VAL A 465 17.05 13.65 -21.24
C VAL A 465 16.11 14.77 -21.69
N VAL A 466 16.63 15.95 -22.06
CA VAL A 466 15.77 17.02 -22.58
C VAL A 466 15.20 16.71 -23.97
N TYR A 467 15.82 15.76 -24.68
CA TYR A 467 15.46 15.22 -26.00
C TYR A 467 14.80 13.83 -25.93
N GLY A 468 14.35 13.38 -24.74
CA GLY A 468 13.60 12.12 -24.59
C GLY A 468 14.45 10.85 -24.56
N VAL A 469 15.75 10.95 -24.27
CA VAL A 469 16.56 9.78 -23.86
C VAL A 469 16.37 9.55 -22.35
N PRO A 470 16.20 8.31 -21.86
CA PRO A 470 16.11 8.09 -20.42
C PRO A 470 17.41 8.50 -19.70
N ALA A 471 17.30 8.98 -18.47
CA ALA A 471 18.44 9.24 -17.59
C ALA A 471 18.37 8.35 -16.34
N LEU A 472 19.54 7.91 -15.85
CA LEU A 472 19.68 7.20 -14.59
C LEU A 472 20.25 8.17 -13.56
N ALA A 473 19.47 8.44 -12.50
CA ALA A 473 19.86 9.27 -11.37
C ALA A 473 19.87 8.44 -10.09
N ALA A 474 20.71 8.81 -9.12
CA ALA A 474 20.81 8.10 -7.85
C ALA A 474 21.13 9.06 -6.70
N SER A 475 20.73 8.66 -5.49
CA SER A 475 20.93 9.42 -4.25
C SER A 475 22.41 9.48 -3.86
N LEU A 476 22.79 10.53 -3.11
CA LEU A 476 24.12 10.69 -2.53
C LEU A 476 24.10 10.48 -1.02
N SER A 477 25.18 9.96 -0.45
CA SER A 477 25.38 10.00 1.02
C SER A 477 25.74 11.40 1.54
N LEU A 478 25.99 12.37 0.66
CA LEU A 478 25.95 13.80 1.00
C LEU A 478 24.49 14.24 1.17
N ARG A 479 24.16 14.88 2.28
CA ARG A 479 22.80 15.21 2.72
C ARG A 479 22.68 16.68 3.15
N CYS A 480 21.47 17.24 2.98
CA CYS A 480 20.98 18.36 3.79
C CYS A 480 20.41 17.79 5.09
N TYR A 481 20.53 18.57 6.16
CA TYR A 481 19.99 18.30 7.49
C TYR A 481 19.20 19.54 7.93
N GLY A 482 18.03 19.32 8.52
CA GLY A 482 17.16 20.39 9.04
C GLY A 482 16.76 20.10 10.48
N ILE A 483 16.75 21.14 11.31
CA ILE A 483 16.25 21.10 12.69
C ILE A 483 15.14 22.15 12.81
N SER A 484 13.89 21.72 13.02
CA SER A 484 12.82 22.65 13.41
C SER A 484 12.78 22.74 14.93
N THR A 485 12.92 23.96 15.45
CA THR A 485 12.90 24.25 16.89
C THR A 485 11.65 25.06 17.22
N PRO A 486 10.79 24.60 18.14
CA PRO A 486 9.58 25.32 18.54
C PRO A 486 9.92 26.64 19.22
N ARG A 487 9.01 27.62 19.16
CA ARG A 487 9.17 28.94 19.79
C ARG A 487 7.93 29.34 20.60
N SER A 488 8.16 30.17 21.61
CA SER A 488 7.13 30.70 22.53
C SER A 488 6.80 32.17 22.28
N ASP A 489 7.58 32.88 21.46
CA ASP A 489 7.23 34.18 20.89
C ASP A 489 6.46 34.00 19.57
N ASP A 490 5.80 35.05 19.05
CA ASP A 490 5.02 35.01 17.79
C ASP A 490 5.92 34.91 16.52
N ALA A 491 7.16 34.43 16.66
CA ALA A 491 8.19 34.50 15.63
C ALA A 491 8.30 33.19 14.82
N LEU A 492 8.16 33.32 13.51
CA LEU A 492 8.52 32.31 12.52
C LEU A 492 9.90 32.64 11.95
N GLY A 493 10.84 31.69 11.98
CA GLY A 493 12.21 31.90 11.54
C GLY A 493 12.74 30.87 10.55
N VAL A 494 13.66 31.28 9.69
CA VAL A 494 14.49 30.40 8.87
C VAL A 494 15.96 30.78 8.99
N HIS A 495 16.83 29.79 9.16
CA HIS A 495 18.28 29.99 9.32
C HIS A 495 19.05 29.00 8.44
N LEU A 496 19.66 29.50 7.36
CA LEU A 496 20.38 28.74 6.35
C LEU A 496 21.88 29.01 6.48
N LEU A 497 22.54 28.23 7.33
CA LEU A 497 23.92 28.44 7.78
C LEU A 497 24.97 28.37 6.66
N ASP A 498 24.69 27.64 5.58
CA ASP A 498 25.61 27.40 4.46
C ASP A 498 25.24 28.20 3.18
N ILE A 499 24.31 29.16 3.29
CA ILE A 499 23.90 30.09 2.22
C ILE A 499 24.21 31.53 2.65
N ASP A 500 24.63 32.36 1.69
CA ASP A 500 25.02 33.76 1.90
C ASP A 500 26.14 33.94 2.94
N VAL A 501 27.25 33.22 2.72
CA VAL A 501 28.43 33.13 3.61
C VAL A 501 29.19 34.45 3.80
N GLY A 502 28.70 35.56 3.23
CA GLY A 502 29.24 36.91 3.42
C GLY A 502 28.92 37.52 4.78
N GLN A 503 27.97 36.95 5.54
CA GLN A 503 27.66 37.35 6.92
C GLN A 503 28.05 36.26 7.93
N PRO A 504 28.56 36.63 9.13
CA PRO A 504 28.85 35.65 10.19
C PRO A 504 27.58 34.89 10.60
N GLY A 505 27.56 33.58 10.34
CA GLY A 505 26.41 32.71 10.65
C GLY A 505 25.42 32.47 9.49
N GLY A 506 25.71 32.97 8.28
CA GLY A 506 24.87 32.73 7.09
C GLY A 506 23.52 33.45 7.12
N PHE A 507 22.61 33.08 6.23
CA PHE A 507 21.32 33.75 6.08
C PHE A 507 20.33 33.41 7.21
N LYS A 508 19.87 34.42 7.95
CA LYS A 508 18.77 34.30 8.91
C LYS A 508 17.68 35.33 8.62
N TYR A 509 16.41 34.93 8.68
CA TYR A 509 15.26 35.83 8.58
C TYR A 509 14.11 35.39 9.49
N GLU A 510 13.34 36.33 10.01
CA GLU A 510 12.21 36.09 10.92
C GLU A 510 10.98 36.95 10.52
N TRP A 511 9.78 36.43 10.79
CA TRP A 511 8.48 37.07 10.56
C TRP A 511 7.60 36.93 11.81
N ASN A 512 6.68 37.87 12.05
CA ASN A 512 5.61 37.68 13.03
C ASN A 512 4.48 36.85 12.42
N VAL A 513 4.11 35.74 13.05
CA VAL A 513 3.08 34.79 12.60
C VAL A 513 1.72 35.48 12.49
N SER A 514 1.39 36.39 13.41
CA SER A 514 0.15 37.18 13.39
C SER A 514 0.06 38.19 12.23
N GLU A 515 1.19 38.66 11.70
CA GLU A 515 1.23 39.68 10.63
C GLU A 515 1.26 39.09 9.20
N LEU A 516 1.37 37.76 9.07
CA LEU A 516 1.39 37.09 7.77
C LEU A 516 0.04 37.24 7.03
N PRO A 517 0.05 37.33 5.68
CA PRO A 517 -1.15 37.56 4.88
C PRO A 517 -1.99 36.27 4.72
N TRP A 518 -2.54 35.75 5.82
CA TRP A 518 -3.30 34.49 5.87
C TRP A 518 -4.48 34.43 4.90
N ASP A 519 -5.23 35.52 4.75
CA ASP A 519 -6.39 35.60 3.86
C ASP A 519 -6.01 35.55 2.36
N ALA A 520 -4.72 35.68 2.03
CA ALA A 520 -4.22 35.60 0.66
C ALA A 520 -3.89 34.15 0.22
N VAL A 521 -3.95 33.17 1.13
CA VAL A 521 -3.69 31.75 0.80
C VAL A 521 -4.86 31.19 -0.04
N PRO A 522 -4.65 30.82 -1.31
CA PRO A 522 -5.74 30.41 -2.19
C PRO A 522 -6.22 29.00 -1.87
N SER A 523 -7.53 28.75 -1.93
CA SER A 523 -8.09 27.39 -1.77
C SER A 523 -7.58 26.39 -2.82
N ALA A 524 -7.18 26.86 -4.00
CA ALA A 524 -6.56 26.06 -5.06
C ALA A 524 -5.09 25.65 -4.76
N SER A 525 -4.48 26.21 -3.70
CA SER A 525 -3.16 25.82 -3.20
C SER A 525 -3.24 24.86 -2.01
N LEU A 526 -4.44 24.55 -1.52
CA LEU A 526 -4.67 23.50 -0.54
C LEU A 526 -4.65 22.12 -1.24
N PRO A 527 -4.20 21.04 -0.57
CA PRO A 527 -4.18 19.71 -1.16
C PRO A 527 -5.58 19.23 -1.51
N GLN A 528 -5.71 18.65 -2.71
CA GLN A 528 -6.82 17.75 -3.05
C GLN A 528 -6.31 16.30 -2.94
N ASP A 529 -7.23 15.37 -2.69
CA ASP A 529 -6.92 13.95 -2.53
C ASP A 529 -6.17 13.44 -3.79
N GLU A 530 -4.94 12.97 -3.56
CA GLU A 530 -4.02 12.36 -4.54
C GLU A 530 -3.48 13.23 -5.71
N GLY A 531 -3.81 14.53 -5.79
CA GLY A 531 -3.37 15.42 -6.90
C GLY A 531 -2.00 16.11 -6.77
N GLU A 532 -1.43 16.59 -7.89
CA GLU A 532 -0.27 17.50 -7.89
C GLU A 532 -0.64 18.88 -7.31
N ILE A 533 0.18 19.45 -6.42
CA ILE A 533 -0.10 20.77 -5.84
C ILE A 533 0.28 21.88 -6.83
N ALA A 534 -0.71 22.71 -7.18
CA ALA A 534 -0.53 23.84 -8.08
C ALA A 534 0.18 25.01 -7.38
N LEU A 535 1.27 25.51 -8.00
CA LEU A 535 1.92 26.74 -7.57
C LEU A 535 1.05 27.93 -7.94
N ASN A 536 0.62 28.72 -6.95
CA ASN A 536 -0.09 29.96 -7.20
C ASN A 536 0.89 31.13 -7.32
N ILE A 537 1.09 31.59 -8.56
CA ILE A 537 2.03 32.66 -8.89
C ILE A 537 1.64 33.99 -8.21
N GLN A 538 0.34 34.32 -8.15
CA GLN A 538 -0.13 35.57 -7.53
C GLN A 538 0.16 35.61 -6.02
N PHE A 539 -0.01 34.49 -5.33
CA PHE A 539 0.35 34.37 -3.91
C PHE A 539 1.87 34.40 -3.71
N LEU A 540 2.64 33.74 -4.57
CA LEU A 540 4.11 33.80 -4.54
C LEU A 540 4.64 35.23 -4.77
N ASP A 541 4.08 35.98 -5.72
CA ASP A 541 4.43 37.38 -6.00
C ASP A 541 4.07 38.30 -4.81
N LEU A 542 2.95 38.03 -4.13
CA LEU A 542 2.54 38.76 -2.92
C LEU A 542 3.52 38.53 -1.76
N LEU A 543 3.94 37.29 -1.50
CA LEU A 543 5.00 37.01 -0.52
C LEU A 543 6.34 37.63 -0.95
N THR A 544 6.69 37.52 -2.23
CA THR A 544 7.94 38.07 -2.79
C THR A 544 8.04 39.58 -2.61
N SER A 545 6.92 40.31 -2.69
CA SER A 545 6.87 41.77 -2.56
C SER A 545 6.71 42.29 -1.12
N ARG A 546 6.14 41.49 -0.20
CA ARG A 546 5.89 41.92 1.20
C ARG A 546 6.88 41.36 2.22
N SER A 547 7.47 40.19 1.97
CA SER A 547 8.15 39.41 3.01
C SER A 547 9.67 39.58 3.08
N PHE A 548 10.30 40.35 2.17
CA PHE A 548 11.76 40.52 2.11
C PHE A 548 12.22 41.92 1.65
N PRO A 549 13.37 42.42 2.13
CA PRO A 549 14.01 43.63 1.60
C PRO A 549 14.43 43.46 0.14
N ALA A 550 14.47 44.56 -0.61
CA ALA A 550 14.82 44.54 -2.04
C ALA A 550 16.28 44.12 -2.33
N ASN A 551 17.18 44.21 -1.35
CA ASN A 551 18.64 44.08 -1.53
C ASN A 551 19.21 42.71 -1.10
N LEU A 552 18.37 41.67 -0.96
CA LEU A 552 18.76 40.36 -0.42
C LEU A 552 19.23 39.40 -1.53
N ASP A 553 20.18 38.50 -1.22
CA ASP A 553 20.71 37.52 -2.20
C ASP A 553 19.59 36.65 -2.80
N SER A 554 19.73 36.32 -4.09
CA SER A 554 18.68 35.64 -4.84
C SER A 554 18.43 34.20 -4.37
N HIS A 555 19.46 33.46 -3.94
CA HIS A 555 19.30 32.10 -3.45
C HIS A 555 18.73 32.09 -2.03
N ALA A 556 19.24 32.94 -1.15
CA ALA A 556 18.73 33.11 0.21
C ALA A 556 17.24 33.49 0.22
N ARG A 557 16.86 34.48 -0.61
CA ARG A 557 15.47 34.92 -0.78
C ARG A 557 14.56 33.80 -1.28
N GLN A 558 14.98 33.02 -2.29
CA GLN A 558 14.16 31.94 -2.83
C GLN A 558 13.98 30.78 -1.84
N ALA A 559 15.02 30.41 -1.09
CA ALA A 559 14.92 29.40 -0.04
C ALA A 559 14.00 29.85 1.12
N GLY A 560 14.10 31.12 1.52
CA GLY A 560 13.20 31.71 2.52
C GLY A 560 11.75 31.83 2.05
N LEU A 561 11.50 32.20 0.79
CA LEU A 561 10.17 32.19 0.17
C LEU A 561 9.57 30.78 0.12
N THR A 562 10.38 29.78 -0.22
CA THR A 562 9.96 28.37 -0.26
C THR A 562 9.47 27.89 1.11
N PHE A 563 10.24 28.16 2.17
CA PHE A 563 9.84 27.84 3.55
C PHE A 563 8.53 28.55 3.94
N LEU A 564 8.44 29.86 3.72
CA LEU A 564 7.26 30.66 4.10
C LEU A 564 6.00 30.22 3.35
N TYR A 565 6.10 29.97 2.04
CA TYR A 565 4.99 29.54 1.19
C TYR A 565 4.44 28.18 1.61
N LEU A 566 5.32 27.20 1.90
CA LEU A 566 4.90 25.88 2.41
C LEU A 566 4.27 26.00 3.81
N TYR A 567 4.88 26.78 4.71
CA TYR A 567 4.36 26.99 6.06
C TYR A 567 2.94 27.58 6.05
N MET A 568 2.69 28.61 5.23
CA MET A 568 1.37 29.26 5.17
C MET A 568 0.28 28.35 4.59
N ILE A 569 0.59 27.56 3.56
CA ILE A 569 -0.37 26.58 3.01
C ILE A 569 -0.72 25.51 4.05
N LEU A 570 0.28 24.93 4.71
CA LEU A 570 0.07 23.92 5.73
C LEU A 570 -0.68 24.49 6.94
N GLY A 571 -0.40 25.73 7.34
CA GLY A 571 -1.11 26.39 8.43
C GLY A 571 -2.59 26.67 8.13
N VAL A 572 -2.93 27.09 6.90
CA VAL A 572 -4.34 27.23 6.50
C VAL A 572 -5.03 25.88 6.32
N HIS A 573 -4.33 24.86 5.81
CA HIS A 573 -4.88 23.52 5.65
C HIS A 573 -5.22 22.85 6.99
N THR A 574 -4.36 23.03 7.99
CA THR A 574 -4.51 22.40 9.33
C THR A 574 -5.23 23.27 10.36
N GLY A 575 -5.42 24.56 10.08
CA GLY A 575 -5.91 25.54 11.04
C GLY A 575 -4.91 25.92 12.14
N GLN A 576 -3.65 25.48 12.04
CA GLN A 576 -2.59 25.73 13.02
C GLN A 576 -1.65 26.85 12.56
N ARG A 577 -1.04 27.57 13.51
CA ARG A 577 -0.07 28.64 13.23
C ARG A 577 1.08 28.61 14.24
N PRO A 578 1.89 27.54 14.28
CA PRO A 578 2.92 27.39 15.29
C PRO A 578 4.12 28.30 15.02
N ALA A 579 4.62 28.95 16.07
CA ALA A 579 5.90 29.66 16.01
C ALA A 579 7.06 28.67 16.11
N LEU A 580 8.05 28.83 15.23
CA LEU A 580 9.20 27.92 15.12
C LEU A 580 10.36 28.57 14.39
N THR A 581 11.55 28.01 14.50
CA THR A 581 12.67 28.31 13.59
C THR A 581 13.20 27.03 12.93
N LEU A 582 13.26 27.02 11.60
CA LEU A 582 13.92 25.97 10.83
C LEU A 582 15.39 26.35 10.58
N THR A 583 16.31 25.62 11.20
CA THR A 583 17.75 25.75 10.97
C THR A 583 18.22 24.65 10.03
N ALA A 584 18.87 24.98 8.93
CA ALA A 584 19.31 24.02 7.92
C ALA A 584 20.80 24.16 7.54
N ARG A 585 21.40 23.00 7.27
CA ARG A 585 22.80 22.79 6.84
C ARG A 585 22.85 21.77 5.72
N ALA A 586 23.89 21.80 4.90
CA ALA A 586 24.17 20.72 3.96
C ALA A 586 25.67 20.48 3.81
N ASN A 587 26.10 19.21 3.83
CA ASN A 587 27.47 18.87 3.42
C ASN A 587 27.65 18.94 1.89
N LEU A 588 26.54 19.07 1.13
CA LEU A 588 26.50 19.34 -0.30
C LEU A 588 27.05 20.74 -0.66
N PRO A 589 27.69 20.91 -1.83
CA PRO A 589 27.92 22.22 -2.43
C PRO A 589 26.65 22.80 -3.07
N VAL A 590 26.45 24.11 -2.90
CA VAL A 590 25.35 24.88 -3.51
C VAL A 590 25.70 25.20 -4.98
N GLY A 591 24.75 25.08 -5.90
CA GLY A 591 24.94 25.41 -7.33
C GLY A 591 25.71 24.38 -8.18
N ALA A 592 26.49 23.50 -7.56
CA ALA A 592 27.31 22.47 -8.22
C ALA A 592 26.54 21.44 -9.08
N GLY A 593 25.21 21.33 -8.89
CA GLY A 593 24.34 20.43 -9.65
C GLY A 593 24.05 19.08 -8.99
N LEU A 594 24.48 18.90 -7.74
CA LEU A 594 24.30 17.68 -6.94
C LEU A 594 22.96 17.63 -6.18
N GLY A 595 21.95 18.37 -6.63
CA GLY A 595 20.61 18.40 -6.02
C GLY A 595 20.51 19.10 -4.67
N SER A 596 21.37 20.07 -4.36
CA SER A 596 21.31 20.82 -3.09
C SER A 596 19.99 21.57 -2.88
N SER A 597 19.32 22.03 -3.95
CA SER A 597 17.94 22.55 -3.87
C SER A 597 16.95 21.46 -3.47
N ALA A 598 16.92 20.35 -4.21
CA ALA A 598 15.99 19.25 -3.97
C ALA A 598 16.16 18.65 -2.57
N SER A 599 17.40 18.49 -2.11
CA SER A 599 17.74 18.07 -0.76
C SER A 599 17.19 19.04 0.31
N PHE A 600 17.34 20.35 0.11
CA PHE A 600 16.74 21.37 0.99
C PHE A 600 15.20 21.39 0.91
N SER A 601 14.63 21.25 -0.28
CA SER A 601 13.18 21.19 -0.54
C SER A 601 12.53 19.99 0.17
N VAL A 602 13.17 18.81 0.15
CA VAL A 602 12.72 17.62 0.89
C VAL A 602 12.86 17.82 2.40
N CYS A 603 13.98 18.35 2.90
CA CYS A 603 14.15 18.64 4.33
C CYS A 603 13.07 19.62 4.83
N THR A 604 12.84 20.71 4.09
CA THR A 604 11.87 21.75 4.44
C THR A 604 10.44 21.20 4.42
N ALA A 605 10.07 20.46 3.37
CA ALA A 605 8.77 19.81 3.29
C ALA A 605 8.56 18.83 4.46
N THR A 606 9.53 17.97 4.74
CA THR A 606 9.44 16.97 5.84
C THR A 606 9.30 17.65 7.20
N ALA A 607 10.16 18.63 7.51
CA ALA A 607 10.14 19.31 8.80
C ALA A 607 8.80 20.03 9.05
N LEU A 608 8.25 20.70 8.03
CA LEU A 608 6.95 21.34 8.14
C LEU A 608 5.80 20.32 8.24
N LEU A 609 5.81 19.25 7.44
CA LEU A 609 4.80 18.19 7.52
C LEU A 609 4.79 17.50 8.90
N LEU A 610 5.94 17.33 9.56
CA LEU A 610 6.04 16.82 10.93
C LEU A 610 5.45 17.80 11.96
N VAL A 611 5.86 19.07 11.89
CA VAL A 611 5.37 20.13 12.79
C VAL A 611 3.84 20.28 12.71
N PHE A 612 3.29 20.28 11.50
CA PHE A 612 1.85 20.39 11.24
C PHE A 612 1.10 19.05 11.39
N GLY A 613 1.75 17.98 11.86
CA GLY A 613 1.13 16.67 12.08
C GLY A 613 0.49 16.07 10.82
N GLN A 614 1.06 16.34 9.65
CA GLN A 614 0.62 15.81 8.35
C GLN A 614 1.35 14.52 7.96
N ILE A 615 2.49 14.26 8.59
CA ILE A 615 3.18 12.98 8.57
C ILE A 615 3.60 12.63 10.00
N HIS A 616 3.62 11.34 10.33
CA HIS A 616 3.96 10.84 11.66
C HIS A 616 5.07 9.80 11.58
N VAL A 617 5.93 9.77 12.59
CA VAL A 617 6.96 8.74 12.79
C VAL A 617 6.56 7.93 14.02
N ALA A 618 6.54 6.61 13.90
CA ALA A 618 6.23 5.74 15.02
C ALA A 618 7.31 5.88 16.12
N PRO A 619 6.93 6.00 17.41
CA PRO A 619 7.90 6.05 18.50
C PRO A 619 8.67 4.72 18.58
N GLN A 620 10.00 4.79 18.69
CA GLN A 620 10.82 3.60 18.88
C GLN A 620 10.76 3.13 20.34
N SER A 621 10.46 1.85 20.57
CA SER A 621 10.49 1.28 21.91
C SER A 621 11.93 1.16 22.40
N SER A 622 12.25 1.86 23.50
CA SER A 622 13.57 1.84 24.14
C SER A 622 13.79 0.54 24.91
N SER A 623 13.96 -0.58 24.19
CA SER A 623 14.35 -1.86 24.78
C SER A 623 15.87 -1.89 25.00
N ILE A 624 16.28 -1.62 26.24
CA ILE A 624 17.66 -1.84 26.70
C ILE A 624 17.91 -3.36 26.69
N PRO A 625 18.93 -3.87 25.96
CA PRO A 625 19.25 -5.30 26.00
C PRO A 625 19.75 -5.71 27.40
N PRO A 626 19.52 -6.97 27.84
CA PRO A 626 20.14 -7.47 29.06
C PRO A 626 21.66 -7.37 28.98
N GLN A 627 22.31 -6.82 30.00
CA GLN A 627 23.76 -6.85 30.12
C GLN A 627 24.21 -8.26 30.54
N ASP A 628 24.50 -9.12 29.56
CA ASP A 628 25.32 -10.31 29.79
C ASP A 628 26.80 -10.02 29.48
N SER A 629 27.65 -10.33 30.44
CA SER A 629 29.08 -10.06 30.37
C SER A 629 29.84 -11.06 29.50
N SER A 630 30.89 -10.57 28.82
CA SER A 630 31.96 -11.31 28.13
C SER A 630 31.70 -11.85 26.71
N SER A 631 31.92 -11.01 25.70
CA SER A 631 32.91 -11.28 24.63
C SER A 631 33.11 -10.03 23.75
N SER A 632 34.32 -9.86 23.21
CA SER A 632 34.66 -8.74 22.33
C SER A 632 34.51 -9.11 20.86
N SER A 633 33.42 -8.67 20.22
CA SER A 633 33.25 -8.68 18.77
C SER A 633 32.45 -7.47 18.32
N ALA A 634 32.79 -6.91 17.16
CA ALA A 634 32.21 -5.65 16.67
C ALA A 634 30.68 -5.67 16.61
N GLN A 635 30.06 -4.58 17.08
CA GLN A 635 28.62 -4.36 16.96
C GLN A 635 28.27 -4.14 15.48
N SER A 636 27.47 -5.04 14.90
CA SER A 636 26.79 -4.75 13.62
C SER A 636 25.73 -3.66 13.85
N PRO A 637 25.52 -2.73 12.89
CA PRO A 637 24.45 -1.74 12.99
C PRO A 637 23.07 -2.41 13.09
N LEU A 638 22.19 -1.82 13.88
CA LEU A 638 20.75 -2.15 13.87
C LEU A 638 20.19 -1.91 12.45
N PRO A 639 19.26 -2.74 11.95
CA PRO A 639 18.66 -2.53 10.64
C PRO A 639 17.89 -1.19 10.61
N PRO A 640 18.00 -0.38 9.54
CA PRO A 640 17.34 0.92 9.45
C PRO A 640 15.82 0.76 9.49
N THR A 641 15.16 1.63 10.25
CA THR A 641 13.69 1.64 10.33
C THR A 641 13.12 2.21 9.03
N LYS A 642 12.31 1.44 8.29
CA LYS A 642 11.73 1.92 7.03
C LYS A 642 10.56 2.88 7.29
N LEU A 643 10.61 4.07 6.69
CA LEU A 643 9.50 5.03 6.64
C LEU A 643 8.42 4.54 5.66
N ALA A 644 7.16 4.92 5.91
CA ALA A 644 6.04 4.51 5.07
C ALA A 644 6.08 5.17 3.68
N ASP A 645 5.75 4.40 2.64
CA ASP A 645 5.76 4.90 1.25
C ASP A 645 4.76 6.06 1.04
N THR A 646 3.67 6.11 1.82
CA THR A 646 2.69 7.21 1.82
C THR A 646 3.27 8.53 2.37
N LEU A 647 4.09 8.46 3.42
CA LEU A 647 4.84 9.59 3.96
C LEU A 647 5.83 10.11 2.90
N ALA A 648 6.57 9.20 2.25
CA ALA A 648 7.48 9.54 1.17
C ALA A 648 6.74 10.24 0.00
N GLN A 649 5.62 9.68 -0.47
CA GLN A 649 4.80 10.29 -1.52
C GLN A 649 4.25 11.68 -1.14
N SER A 650 3.78 11.85 0.10
CA SER A 650 3.34 13.14 0.62
C SER A 650 4.48 14.16 0.61
N THR A 651 5.63 13.82 1.20
CA THR A 651 6.84 14.66 1.16
C THR A 651 7.25 15.00 -0.27
N ASN A 652 7.17 14.05 -1.22
CA ASN A 652 7.54 14.31 -2.61
C ASN A 652 6.62 15.34 -3.30
N ARG A 653 5.32 15.34 -3.00
CA ARG A 653 4.37 16.34 -3.54
C ARG A 653 4.74 17.76 -3.09
N TYR A 654 5.05 17.95 -1.81
CA TYR A 654 5.44 19.25 -1.25
C TYR A 654 6.87 19.65 -1.64
N ALA A 655 7.81 18.70 -1.73
CA ALA A 655 9.16 18.96 -2.21
C ALA A 655 9.18 19.33 -3.70
N PHE A 656 8.29 18.76 -4.52
CA PHE A 656 8.13 19.17 -5.93
C PHE A 656 7.57 20.59 -6.04
N LEU A 657 6.61 20.97 -5.18
CA LEU A 657 6.12 22.34 -5.08
C LEU A 657 7.24 23.32 -4.67
N ALA A 658 8.10 22.94 -3.73
CA ALA A 658 9.29 23.70 -3.35
C ALA A 658 10.28 23.88 -4.52
N GLU A 659 10.60 22.82 -5.27
CA GLU A 659 11.46 22.95 -6.46
C GLU A 659 10.84 23.84 -7.55
N LYS A 660 9.51 23.96 -7.64
CA LYS A 660 8.85 24.93 -8.55
C LYS A 660 9.06 26.37 -8.09
N ILE A 661 9.11 26.64 -6.79
CA ILE A 661 9.40 27.98 -6.26
C ILE A 661 10.86 28.33 -6.55
N LEU A 662 11.78 27.40 -6.27
CA LEU A 662 13.22 27.61 -6.47
C LEU A 662 13.65 27.72 -7.95
N HIS A 663 13.06 26.92 -8.85
CA HIS A 663 13.53 26.78 -10.24
C HIS A 663 12.47 27.03 -11.33
N GLY A 664 11.22 27.32 -10.96
CA GLY A 664 10.09 27.55 -11.88
C GLY A 664 9.54 26.26 -12.50
N THR A 665 10.34 25.58 -13.32
CA THR A 665 9.92 24.39 -14.10
C THR A 665 10.83 23.18 -13.86
N PRO A 666 10.84 22.59 -12.65
CA PRO A 666 11.56 21.35 -12.36
C PRO A 666 10.98 20.14 -13.09
N SER A 667 11.81 19.12 -13.30
CA SER A 667 11.41 17.84 -13.93
C SER A 667 10.90 16.78 -12.94
N GLY A 668 10.92 17.05 -11.64
CA GLY A 668 10.47 16.13 -10.58
C GLY A 668 11.46 15.03 -10.20
N VAL A 669 12.46 14.73 -11.03
CA VAL A 669 13.44 13.66 -10.76
C VAL A 669 14.35 14.00 -9.58
N ASP A 670 14.75 15.26 -9.43
CA ASP A 670 15.73 15.67 -8.41
C ASP A 670 15.17 15.51 -6.98
N ASN A 671 13.93 15.96 -6.75
CA ASN A 671 13.23 15.73 -5.47
C ASN A 671 12.82 14.27 -5.29
N SER A 672 12.43 13.55 -6.34
CA SER A 672 12.05 12.13 -6.20
C SER A 672 13.24 11.25 -5.81
N VAL A 673 14.43 11.49 -6.36
CA VAL A 673 15.68 10.82 -5.90
C VAL A 673 16.01 11.19 -4.46
N ALA A 674 15.81 12.47 -4.07
CA ALA A 674 16.04 12.91 -2.70
C ALA A 674 15.04 12.28 -1.71
N VAL A 675 13.79 12.02 -2.10
CA VAL A 675 12.79 11.37 -1.25
C VAL A 675 13.00 9.86 -1.18
N PHE A 676 13.02 9.17 -2.32
CA PHE A 676 12.93 7.69 -2.36
C PHE A 676 14.29 6.98 -2.25
N GLY A 677 15.40 7.69 -2.42
CA GLY A 677 16.73 7.09 -2.36
C GLY A 677 17.05 6.18 -3.55
N GLY A 678 18.06 5.33 -3.37
CA GLY A 678 18.47 4.33 -4.36
C GLY A 678 18.81 4.91 -5.73
N GLY A 679 18.46 4.17 -6.79
CA GLY A 679 18.56 4.58 -8.18
C GLY A 679 17.18 4.68 -8.85
N LEU A 680 17.00 5.68 -9.71
CA LEU A 680 15.79 5.95 -10.48
C LEU A 680 16.14 6.18 -11.95
N GLN A 681 15.40 5.54 -12.85
CA GLN A 681 15.33 5.91 -14.26
C GLN A 681 14.23 6.96 -14.45
N TYR A 682 14.54 8.06 -15.15
CA TYR A 682 13.58 9.09 -15.54
C TYR A 682 13.57 9.29 -17.05
N THR A 683 12.37 9.30 -17.63
CA THR A 683 12.15 9.64 -19.05
C THR A 683 11.22 10.85 -19.12
N LYS A 684 11.70 11.94 -19.72
CA LYS A 684 10.89 13.14 -19.97
C LYS A 684 9.79 12.82 -20.98
N ASP A 685 8.54 13.15 -20.65
CA ASP A 685 7.45 13.00 -21.61
C ASP A 685 7.56 14.07 -22.72
N LEU A 686 7.48 13.60 -23.95
CA LEU A 686 7.44 14.40 -25.19
C LEU A 686 6.27 13.93 -26.09
N GLY A 687 5.22 13.36 -25.50
CA GLY A 687 4.08 12.75 -26.21
C GLY A 687 4.30 11.28 -26.57
N GLN A 688 5.22 10.58 -25.88
CA GLN A 688 5.54 9.16 -26.11
C GLN A 688 5.42 8.32 -24.83
N GLY A 689 4.98 8.90 -23.71
CA GLY A 689 4.93 8.24 -22.40
C GLY A 689 6.24 8.46 -21.64
N GLY A 690 6.27 9.52 -20.83
CA GLY A 690 7.32 9.71 -19.83
C GLY A 690 7.01 8.98 -18.52
N GLY A 691 7.95 9.00 -17.58
CA GLY A 691 7.77 8.38 -16.27
C GLY A 691 9.03 8.29 -15.42
N MET A 692 8.86 7.79 -14.20
CA MET A 692 9.94 7.45 -13.26
C MET A 692 9.80 5.97 -12.86
N GLU A 693 10.93 5.26 -12.79
CA GLU A 693 10.99 3.82 -12.52
C GLU A 693 12.18 3.53 -11.59
N ALA A 694 11.96 2.80 -10.49
CA ALA A 694 13.02 2.43 -9.56
C ALA A 694 13.97 1.39 -10.17
N ILE A 695 15.26 1.53 -9.92
CA ILE A 695 16.29 0.56 -10.30
C ILE A 695 16.44 -0.44 -9.15
N GLU A 696 15.62 -1.48 -9.17
CA GLU A 696 15.67 -2.58 -8.21
C GLU A 696 17.07 -3.23 -8.20
N GLY A 697 17.61 -3.56 -7.03
CA GLY A 697 18.92 -4.21 -6.90
C GLY A 697 20.14 -3.27 -6.98
N PHE A 698 19.94 -1.95 -7.05
CA PHE A 698 21.03 -0.97 -7.05
C PHE A 698 21.88 -1.08 -5.76
N LYS A 699 23.12 -1.55 -5.89
CA LYS A 699 24.11 -1.59 -4.81
C LYS A 699 24.75 -0.22 -4.60
N ALA A 700 25.10 0.12 -3.37
CA ALA A 700 25.81 1.36 -3.08
C ALA A 700 27.22 1.35 -3.70
N LEU A 701 27.57 2.40 -4.45
CA LEU A 701 28.86 2.51 -5.16
C LEU A 701 29.66 3.71 -4.65
N ARG A 702 30.98 3.58 -4.48
CA ARG A 702 31.87 4.69 -4.12
C ARG A 702 32.16 5.57 -5.33
N PHE A 703 32.00 6.88 -5.16
CA PHE A 703 32.33 7.88 -6.17
C PHE A 703 33.08 9.07 -5.56
N LEU A 704 34.01 9.63 -6.32
CA LEU A 704 34.64 10.92 -6.03
C LEU A 704 33.99 11.98 -6.94
N LEU A 705 33.23 12.88 -6.33
CA LEU A 705 32.60 14.03 -7.00
C LEU A 705 33.56 15.21 -6.95
N THR A 706 33.89 15.81 -8.08
CA THR A 706 34.84 16.93 -8.12
C THR A 706 34.15 18.17 -8.66
N ASP A 707 33.94 19.16 -7.79
CA ASP A 707 33.45 20.48 -8.18
C ASP A 707 34.60 21.29 -8.80
N THR A 708 34.45 21.65 -10.07
CA THR A 708 35.44 22.44 -10.81
C THR A 708 35.46 23.92 -10.41
N ARG A 709 34.47 24.37 -9.62
CA ARG A 709 34.16 25.78 -9.31
C ARG A 709 33.84 26.65 -10.54
N VAL A 710 33.70 26.06 -11.73
CA VAL A 710 33.32 26.78 -12.95
C VAL A 710 31.79 26.93 -12.99
N PRO A 711 31.25 28.16 -12.96
CA PRO A 711 29.81 28.38 -13.04
C PRO A 711 29.29 27.97 -14.41
N ARG A 712 28.14 27.30 -14.43
CA ARG A 712 27.51 26.74 -15.64
C ARG A 712 26.14 27.36 -15.90
N ASN A 713 25.80 27.56 -17.17
CA ASN A 713 24.46 27.98 -17.58
C ASN A 713 23.77 26.84 -18.35
N THR A 714 22.97 26.05 -17.65
CA THR A 714 22.20 24.91 -18.22
C THR A 714 21.37 25.32 -19.44
N ARG A 715 20.73 26.49 -19.39
CA ARG A 715 19.89 27.00 -20.51
C ARG A 715 20.74 27.27 -21.75
N SER A 716 21.92 27.86 -21.57
CA SER A 716 22.87 28.11 -22.66
C SER A 716 23.42 26.82 -23.28
N LEU A 717 23.75 25.83 -22.44
CA LEU A 717 24.25 24.52 -22.90
C LEU A 717 23.18 23.76 -23.71
N VAL A 718 21.94 23.72 -23.22
CA VAL A 718 20.81 23.11 -23.94
C VAL A 718 20.51 23.86 -25.25
N ALA A 719 20.59 25.20 -25.24
CA ALA A 719 20.46 25.99 -26.47
C ALA A 719 21.59 25.70 -27.46
N GLY A 720 22.83 25.49 -27.00
CA GLY A 720 23.97 25.10 -27.83
C GLY A 720 23.78 23.74 -28.51
N VAL A 721 23.30 22.73 -27.78
CA VAL A 721 22.99 21.42 -28.38
C VAL A 721 21.77 21.50 -29.31
N ALA A 722 20.78 22.35 -28.99
CA ALA A 722 19.64 22.60 -29.89
C ALA A 722 20.05 23.29 -31.19
N ALA A 723 21.00 24.22 -31.15
CA ALA A 723 21.59 24.83 -32.35
C ALA A 723 22.34 23.79 -33.19
N ARG A 724 23.19 22.97 -32.56
CA ARG A 724 23.88 21.85 -33.24
C ARG A 724 22.91 20.84 -33.86
N LEU A 725 21.79 20.54 -33.20
CA LEU A 725 20.74 19.67 -33.73
C LEU A 725 20.01 20.28 -34.94
N ALA A 726 20.01 21.61 -35.09
CA ALA A 726 19.50 22.29 -36.27
C ALA A 726 20.53 22.36 -37.42
N GLU A 727 21.83 22.44 -37.09
CA GLU A 727 22.93 22.49 -38.06
C GLU A 727 23.29 21.11 -38.64
N ASP A 728 23.46 20.09 -37.78
CA ASP A 728 23.73 18.69 -38.15
C ASP A 728 22.79 17.75 -37.38
N PRO A 729 21.54 17.60 -37.86
CA PRO A 729 20.53 16.83 -37.16
C PRO A 729 20.86 15.34 -37.08
N ASP A 730 21.53 14.78 -38.09
CA ASP A 730 21.77 13.35 -38.16
C ASP A 730 22.92 12.93 -37.24
N ARG A 731 24.00 13.72 -37.15
CA ARG A 731 25.08 13.46 -36.19
C ARG A 731 24.61 13.59 -34.75
N VAL A 732 23.80 14.60 -34.42
CA VAL A 732 23.30 14.77 -33.05
C VAL A 732 22.30 13.66 -32.67
N ARG A 733 21.43 13.23 -33.59
CA ARG A 733 20.56 12.06 -33.37
C ARG A 733 21.35 10.76 -33.18
N GLU A 734 22.42 10.56 -33.95
CA GLU A 734 23.32 9.41 -33.80
C GLU A 734 23.93 9.37 -32.39
N LEU A 735 24.44 10.50 -31.90
CA LEU A 735 24.99 10.63 -30.54
C LEU A 735 23.94 10.37 -29.45
N LEU A 736 22.72 10.92 -29.59
CA LEU A 736 21.61 10.66 -28.66
C LEU A 736 21.20 9.18 -28.62
N GLN A 737 21.24 8.47 -29.76
CA GLN A 737 20.99 7.03 -29.79
C GLN A 737 22.11 6.21 -29.14
N LYS A 738 23.37 6.61 -29.29
CA LYS A 738 24.49 5.97 -28.57
C LYS A 738 24.36 6.14 -27.06
N ILE A 739 24.05 7.35 -26.58
CA ILE A 739 23.77 7.61 -25.15
C ILE A 739 22.58 6.76 -24.65
N ARG A 740 21.52 6.59 -25.46
CA ARG A 740 20.41 5.67 -25.12
C ARG A 740 20.89 4.22 -24.97
N GLY A 741 21.78 3.75 -25.83
CA GLY A 741 22.40 2.42 -25.73
C GLY A 741 23.25 2.25 -24.47
N VAL A 742 24.06 3.24 -24.13
CA VAL A 742 24.84 3.31 -22.89
C VAL A 742 23.93 3.24 -21.66
N VAL A 743 22.85 4.04 -21.63
CA VAL A 743 21.86 4.03 -20.53
C VAL A 743 21.21 2.65 -20.35
N ALA A 744 20.81 2.00 -21.45
CA ALA A 744 20.19 0.67 -21.39
C ALA A 744 21.16 -0.42 -20.90
N ARG A 745 22.45 -0.33 -21.25
CA ARG A 745 23.50 -1.21 -20.72
C ARG A 745 23.76 -0.93 -19.25
N ALA A 746 23.96 0.33 -18.88
CA ALA A 746 24.19 0.76 -17.51
C ALA A 746 23.05 0.33 -16.56
N LYS A 747 21.79 0.42 -16.97
CA LYS A 747 20.66 -0.04 -16.15
C LYS A 747 20.77 -1.53 -15.80
N ARG A 748 21.11 -2.40 -16.75
CA ARG A 748 21.25 -3.85 -16.50
C ARG A 748 22.40 -4.16 -15.54
N VAL A 749 23.54 -3.49 -15.72
CA VAL A 749 24.69 -3.59 -14.81
C VAL A 749 24.31 -3.15 -13.39
N LEU A 750 23.62 -2.01 -13.26
CA LEU A 750 23.20 -1.45 -11.97
C LEU A 750 22.06 -2.24 -11.27
N ARG A 751 21.38 -3.16 -11.96
CA ARG A 751 20.44 -4.12 -11.34
C ARG A 751 21.11 -5.43 -10.88
N GLY A 752 22.40 -5.62 -11.17
CA GLY A 752 23.13 -6.85 -10.85
C GLY A 752 22.78 -8.04 -11.74
N GLU A 753 22.33 -7.81 -12.98
CA GLU A 753 21.91 -8.87 -13.91
C GLU A 753 23.09 -9.71 -14.47
N ASN A 754 24.34 -9.24 -14.34
CA ASN A 754 25.56 -9.92 -14.82
C ASN A 754 26.70 -9.82 -13.79
N GLY A 755 27.40 -10.93 -13.50
CA GLY A 755 28.43 -11.03 -12.45
C GLY A 755 29.79 -10.34 -12.68
N GLU A 756 29.92 -9.43 -13.66
CA GLU A 756 31.14 -8.66 -13.97
C GLU A 756 30.91 -7.14 -13.83
N GLU A 757 30.18 -6.74 -12.77
CA GLU A 757 29.57 -5.42 -12.60
C GLU A 757 30.54 -4.23 -12.75
N GLY A 758 31.77 -4.33 -12.22
CA GLY A 758 32.71 -3.20 -12.17
C GLY A 758 33.39 -2.84 -13.50
N ALA A 759 33.74 -3.84 -14.32
CA ALA A 759 34.49 -3.62 -15.55
C ALA A 759 33.61 -3.02 -16.67
N GLU A 760 32.38 -3.52 -16.85
CA GLU A 760 31.44 -2.94 -17.82
C GLU A 760 31.03 -1.52 -17.40
N LEU A 761 30.79 -1.26 -16.10
CA LEU A 761 30.45 0.09 -15.62
C LEU A 761 31.58 1.10 -15.88
N THR A 762 32.83 0.68 -15.68
CA THR A 762 34.03 1.49 -15.97
C THR A 762 34.09 1.91 -17.44
N ALA A 763 33.86 0.95 -18.36
CA ALA A 763 33.84 1.23 -19.80
C ALA A 763 32.68 2.17 -20.19
N LEU A 764 31.48 1.94 -19.63
CA LEU A 764 30.30 2.76 -19.87
C LEU A 764 30.46 4.22 -19.42
N ILE A 765 31.23 4.49 -18.36
CA ILE A 765 31.51 5.86 -17.89
C ILE A 765 32.36 6.64 -18.90
N ASP A 766 33.42 6.04 -19.44
CA ASP A 766 34.29 6.68 -20.44
C ASP A 766 33.55 6.83 -21.80
N GLU A 767 32.76 5.82 -22.19
CA GLU A 767 31.89 5.84 -23.39
C GLU A 767 30.84 6.97 -23.31
N ASN A 768 30.12 7.09 -22.18
CA ASN A 768 29.14 8.16 -21.96
C ASN A 768 29.80 9.53 -22.05
N HIS A 769 30.98 9.70 -21.43
CA HIS A 769 31.67 10.98 -21.45
C HIS A 769 32.09 11.39 -22.85
N GLN A 770 32.64 10.48 -23.66
CA GLN A 770 33.03 10.80 -25.03
C GLN A 770 31.84 11.30 -25.85
N HIS A 771 30.67 10.68 -25.73
CA HIS A 771 29.46 11.15 -26.42
C HIS A 771 28.97 12.52 -25.93
N LEU A 772 29.12 12.83 -24.64
CA LEU A 772 28.81 14.15 -24.07
C LEU A 772 29.83 15.23 -24.50
N ALA A 773 31.10 14.87 -24.64
CA ALA A 773 32.13 15.74 -25.22
C ALA A 773 31.86 16.02 -26.71
N ASP A 774 31.54 14.99 -27.49
CA ASP A 774 31.15 15.11 -28.92
C ASP A 774 29.91 15.99 -29.11
N LEU A 775 28.90 15.89 -28.22
CA LEU A 775 27.74 16.79 -28.18
C LEU A 775 28.11 18.25 -27.88
N GLY A 776 29.31 18.51 -27.35
CA GLY A 776 29.81 19.86 -27.05
C GLY A 776 29.44 20.39 -25.68
N VAL A 777 29.12 19.50 -24.73
CA VAL A 777 28.74 19.91 -23.36
C VAL A 777 29.86 19.73 -22.32
N SER A 778 31.05 19.26 -22.71
CA SER A 778 32.22 19.25 -21.81
C SER A 778 32.87 20.64 -21.65
N HIS A 779 33.89 20.74 -20.80
CA HIS A 779 34.62 21.97 -20.49
C HIS A 779 36.08 21.65 -20.19
N PRO A 780 37.07 22.52 -20.50
CA PRO A 780 38.48 22.25 -20.23
C PRO A 780 38.79 21.82 -18.79
N SER A 781 38.14 22.40 -17.78
CA SER A 781 38.29 21.99 -16.37
C SER A 781 37.75 20.59 -16.07
N LEU A 782 36.73 20.12 -16.79
CA LEU A 782 36.25 18.74 -16.68
C LEU A 782 37.26 17.76 -17.28
N GLU A 783 37.86 18.11 -18.43
CA GLU A 783 38.93 17.30 -19.04
C GLU A 783 40.22 17.29 -18.22
N ASP A 784 40.55 18.39 -17.54
CA ASP A 784 41.69 18.44 -16.62
C ASP A 784 41.46 17.53 -15.40
N VAL A 785 40.26 17.54 -14.80
CA VAL A 785 39.91 16.57 -13.74
C VAL A 785 40.02 15.12 -14.26
N ARG A 786 39.50 14.82 -15.47
CA ARG A 786 39.65 13.49 -16.09
C ARG A 786 41.11 13.10 -16.28
N THR A 787 41.94 14.05 -16.71
CA THR A 787 43.38 13.84 -16.92
C THR A 787 44.07 13.49 -15.60
N VAL A 788 43.76 14.20 -14.52
CA VAL A 788 44.29 13.94 -13.17
C VAL A 788 43.82 12.58 -12.64
N THR A 789 42.53 12.25 -12.72
CA THR A 789 42.03 10.96 -12.21
C THR A 789 42.60 9.78 -12.99
N ARG A 790 42.87 9.96 -14.30
CA ARG A 790 43.43 8.91 -15.17
C ARG A 790 44.89 8.58 -14.86
N THR A 791 45.66 9.44 -14.17
CA THR A 791 47.00 9.05 -13.66
C THR A 791 46.92 8.07 -12.47
N TYR A 792 45.72 7.87 -11.92
CA TYR A 792 45.41 6.88 -10.88
C TYR A 792 44.55 5.73 -11.43
N GLU A 793 44.50 5.56 -12.76
CA GLU A 793 43.73 4.53 -13.47
C GLU A 793 42.20 4.62 -13.28
N LEU A 794 41.68 5.73 -12.73
CA LEU A 794 40.25 5.94 -12.52
C LEU A 794 39.57 6.61 -13.74
N VAL A 795 38.35 6.15 -14.05
CA VAL A 795 37.49 6.75 -15.07
C VAL A 795 36.58 7.82 -14.50
N THR A 796 36.45 8.90 -15.25
CA THR A 796 35.74 10.11 -14.85
C THR A 796 34.93 10.66 -16.01
N LYS A 797 33.74 11.17 -15.70
CA LYS A 797 32.84 11.85 -16.64
C LYS A 797 32.27 13.12 -16.02
N LEU A 798 31.61 13.93 -16.84
CA LEU A 798 30.78 15.05 -16.38
C LEU A 798 29.42 14.57 -15.82
N THR A 799 28.76 15.41 -15.03
CA THR A 799 27.35 15.18 -14.61
C THR A 799 26.45 16.40 -14.79
N GLY A 800 25.14 16.15 -14.76
CA GLY A 800 24.10 17.16 -14.89
C GLY A 800 23.97 17.70 -16.31
N ALA A 801 24.41 18.94 -16.52
CA ALA A 801 24.26 19.67 -17.79
C ALA A 801 25.57 19.88 -18.56
N GLY A 802 26.73 19.65 -17.92
CA GLY A 802 28.05 19.96 -18.46
C GLY A 802 28.51 21.41 -18.22
N GLY A 803 29.50 21.85 -19.01
CA GLY A 803 29.94 23.25 -19.15
C GLY A 803 30.71 23.88 -17.99
N GLY A 804 31.31 23.08 -17.11
CA GLY A 804 31.93 23.52 -15.86
C GLY A 804 31.56 22.56 -14.75
N GLY A 805 30.90 23.03 -13.68
CA GLY A 805 30.14 22.18 -12.75
C GLY A 805 30.95 21.03 -12.12
N CYS A 806 30.31 19.86 -11.98
CA CYS A 806 30.92 18.67 -11.36
C CYS A 806 31.32 17.59 -12.36
N ALA A 807 32.45 16.95 -12.05
CA ALA A 807 32.83 15.63 -12.55
C ALA A 807 32.47 14.52 -11.56
N VAL A 808 32.33 13.30 -12.05
CA VAL A 808 31.98 12.08 -11.32
C VAL A 808 32.99 11.00 -11.68
N THR A 809 33.75 10.54 -10.69
CA THR A 809 34.80 9.52 -10.81
C THR A 809 34.36 8.26 -10.09
N LEU A 810 34.32 7.11 -10.77
CA LEU A 810 34.05 5.83 -10.11
C LEU A 810 35.29 5.40 -9.30
N VAL A 811 35.08 5.00 -8.04
CA VAL A 811 36.16 4.52 -7.17
C VAL A 811 35.87 3.05 -6.82
N PRO A 812 36.70 2.09 -7.25
CA PRO A 812 36.57 0.68 -6.84
C PRO A 812 36.64 0.51 -5.32
N GLU A 813 35.99 -0.54 -4.79
CA GLU A 813 35.99 -0.80 -3.33
C GLU A 813 37.38 -1.11 -2.78
N ASP A 814 38.22 -1.78 -3.58
CA ASP A 814 39.60 -2.18 -3.30
C ASP A 814 40.65 -1.09 -3.60
N PHE A 815 40.22 0.11 -4.01
CA PHE A 815 41.13 1.20 -4.36
C PHE A 815 41.91 1.72 -3.13
N PRO A 816 43.26 1.82 -3.16
CA PRO A 816 44.05 2.16 -1.97
C PRO A 816 43.78 3.57 -1.43
N GLU A 817 43.45 3.68 -0.13
CA GLU A 817 43.16 4.95 0.54
C GLU A 817 44.33 5.95 0.53
N SER A 818 45.58 5.48 0.48
CA SER A 818 46.77 6.33 0.31
C SER A 818 46.82 6.98 -1.08
N SER A 819 46.45 6.23 -2.13
CA SER A 819 46.30 6.74 -3.49
C SER A 819 45.13 7.71 -3.59
N LEU A 820 44.00 7.40 -2.94
CA LEU A 820 42.82 8.28 -2.90
C LEU A 820 43.13 9.61 -2.21
N SER A 821 43.82 9.57 -1.07
CA SER A 821 44.27 10.76 -0.35
C SER A 821 45.21 11.62 -1.20
N SER A 822 46.11 10.98 -1.97
CA SER A 822 47.03 11.66 -2.88
C SER A 822 46.30 12.32 -4.07
N LEU A 823 45.30 11.64 -4.64
CA LEU A 823 44.43 12.18 -5.69
C LEU A 823 43.62 13.37 -5.19
N VAL A 824 43.02 13.26 -4.00
CA VAL A 824 42.28 14.35 -3.34
C VAL A 824 43.18 15.58 -3.15
N ALA A 825 44.40 15.41 -2.64
CA ALA A 825 45.37 16.49 -2.51
C ALA A 825 45.70 17.16 -3.86
N ASN A 826 45.98 16.38 -4.91
CA ASN A 826 46.29 16.89 -6.25
C ASN A 826 45.12 17.71 -6.86
N LEU A 827 43.88 17.25 -6.67
CA LEU A 827 42.69 17.99 -7.09
C LEU A 827 42.51 19.30 -6.31
N CYS A 828 42.77 19.29 -4.99
CA CYS A 828 42.77 20.49 -4.16
C CYS A 828 43.86 21.49 -4.56
N ASP A 829 45.08 21.04 -4.86
CA ASP A 829 46.21 21.88 -5.31
C ASP A 829 45.90 22.56 -6.66
N LYS A 830 45.17 21.88 -7.54
CA LYS A 830 44.63 22.44 -8.79
C LYS A 830 43.44 23.37 -8.58
N GLY A 831 42.96 23.54 -7.35
CA GLY A 831 41.84 24.41 -7.01
C GLY A 831 40.48 23.83 -7.38
N TYR A 832 40.32 22.51 -7.37
CA TYR A 832 39.02 21.84 -7.40
C TYR A 832 38.60 21.41 -5.99
N ILE A 833 37.31 21.17 -5.78
CA ILE A 833 36.81 20.69 -4.48
C ILE A 833 36.30 19.24 -4.64
N PRO A 834 37.07 18.24 -4.22
CA PRO A 834 36.66 16.84 -4.22
C PRO A 834 35.78 16.50 -3.00
N TYR A 835 34.76 15.68 -3.23
CA TYR A 835 33.86 15.12 -2.22
C TYR A 835 33.77 13.61 -2.45
N LEU A 836 34.25 12.82 -1.50
CA LEU A 836 34.03 11.37 -1.50
C LEU A 836 32.60 11.07 -1.02
N THR A 837 31.87 10.25 -1.75
CA THR A 837 30.48 9.87 -1.45
C THR A 837 30.22 8.42 -1.84
N GLN A 838 29.23 7.81 -1.21
CA GLN A 838 28.52 6.67 -1.79
C GLN A 838 27.33 7.19 -2.60
N VAL A 839 26.93 6.40 -3.59
CA VAL A 839 25.80 6.66 -4.49
C VAL A 839 24.82 5.48 -4.42
N GLY A 840 23.52 5.76 -4.36
CA GLY A 840 22.46 4.74 -4.19
C GLY A 840 22.07 4.46 -2.73
N GLY A 841 22.39 5.39 -1.81
CA GLY A 841 22.02 5.30 -0.39
C GLY A 841 20.53 5.55 -0.10
N PRO A 842 20.13 5.47 1.18
CA PRO A 842 18.74 5.67 1.60
C PRO A 842 18.23 7.08 1.31
N GLY A 843 16.91 7.19 1.12
CA GLY A 843 16.22 8.43 0.77
C GLY A 843 16.12 9.43 1.92
N LEU A 844 15.01 10.14 1.98
CA LEU A 844 14.55 10.91 3.13
C LEU A 844 14.85 10.17 4.44
N GLY A 845 15.37 10.88 5.44
CA GLY A 845 15.61 10.38 6.79
C GLY A 845 14.98 11.28 7.85
N ILE A 846 14.47 10.69 8.93
CA ILE A 846 14.00 11.38 10.13
C ILE A 846 14.68 10.73 11.32
N LEU A 847 15.27 11.52 12.21
CA LEU A 847 15.91 11.02 13.43
C LEU A 847 14.82 10.55 14.40
N ALA A 848 14.88 9.30 14.87
CA ALA A 848 13.94 8.83 15.88
C ALA A 848 14.19 9.53 17.22
N SER A 849 13.11 9.73 17.99
CA SER A 849 13.00 10.67 19.11
C SER A 849 14.25 10.83 19.97
N HIS A 850 14.87 12.01 19.88
CA HIS A 850 15.95 12.44 20.76
C HIS A 850 15.35 12.89 22.11
N THR A 851 14.91 11.94 22.95
CA THR A 851 14.29 12.22 24.26
C THR A 851 15.33 12.66 25.28
N THR A 852 15.93 13.82 25.04
CA THR A 852 16.75 14.54 26.02
C THR A 852 15.85 15.55 26.70
N ALA A 853 15.47 15.27 27.95
CA ALA A 853 14.67 16.18 28.75
C ALA A 853 15.43 17.48 29.03
N LEU A 854 15.17 18.52 28.22
CA LEU A 854 15.45 19.90 28.58
C LEU A 854 14.25 20.44 29.34
N LEU A 855 14.49 20.83 30.59
CA LEU A 855 13.48 21.24 31.56
C LEU A 855 12.62 22.43 31.07
N PRO A 856 11.36 22.55 31.52
CA PRO A 856 10.49 23.65 31.11
C PRO A 856 11.08 25.00 31.54
N ILE A 857 11.34 25.85 30.55
CA ILE A 857 11.77 27.24 30.75
C ILE A 857 10.62 28.00 31.41
N THR A 858 10.80 28.36 32.69
CA THR A 858 9.83 29.14 33.45
C THR A 858 10.07 30.64 33.18
N PRO A 859 9.03 31.47 32.96
CA PRO A 859 9.22 32.91 32.78
C PRO A 859 9.68 33.59 34.08
N PRO A 860 10.46 34.68 34.01
CA PRO A 860 10.98 35.35 35.20
C PRO A 860 9.94 36.29 35.84
N GLU A 861 9.71 36.13 37.14
CA GLU A 861 9.08 37.13 38.01
C GLU A 861 10.05 37.59 39.12
N PRO A 862 9.83 38.77 39.75
CA PRO A 862 10.96 39.62 40.16
C PRO A 862 11.44 39.47 41.62
N ALA A 863 12.78 39.51 41.74
CA ALA A 863 13.59 40.10 42.81
C ALA A 863 13.21 39.93 44.31
N ALA A 864 14.06 39.22 45.07
CA ALA A 864 14.80 39.75 46.23
C ALA A 864 15.67 38.68 46.93
N GLY A 865 16.85 39.06 47.44
CA GLY A 865 17.59 38.30 48.47
C GLY A 865 19.07 38.01 48.16
N ASP A 866 19.97 38.64 48.93
CA ASP A 866 21.43 38.46 48.83
C ASP A 866 21.91 37.09 49.33
N GLY A 867 23.01 36.58 48.77
CA GLY A 867 23.73 35.42 49.28
C GLY A 867 24.78 34.83 48.33
N GLU A 868 26.06 35.20 48.50
CA GLU A 868 27.18 34.62 47.76
C GLU A 868 27.43 33.14 48.14
N VAL A 869 27.44 32.24 47.15
CA VAL A 869 28.30 31.02 47.17
C VAL A 869 28.75 30.71 45.74
N ASP A 870 30.06 30.68 45.52
CA ASP A 870 30.68 30.36 44.23
C ASP A 870 30.42 28.93 43.76
N GLY A 871 30.14 28.74 42.46
CA GLY A 871 29.96 27.41 41.86
C GLY A 871 29.32 27.36 40.47
N VAL A 872 29.63 28.31 39.57
CA VAL A 872 29.01 28.36 38.23
C VAL A 872 29.36 27.13 37.39
N ARG A 873 28.35 26.27 37.15
CA ARG A 873 28.33 25.34 36.00
C ARG A 873 27.62 26.05 34.85
N ASN A 874 28.25 26.08 33.67
CA ASN A 874 27.71 26.76 32.49
C ASN A 874 26.33 26.24 32.08
N GLU A 875 25.54 27.14 31.51
CA GLU A 875 24.23 26.91 30.92
C GLU A 875 24.29 25.85 29.80
N SER A 876 23.24 25.06 29.65
CA SER A 876 23.15 24.01 28.63
C SER A 876 22.91 24.59 27.24
N GLU A 877 23.89 24.48 26.34
CA GLU A 877 23.72 24.84 24.92
C GLU A 877 22.62 23.99 24.25
N THR A 878 21.80 24.62 23.41
CA THR A 878 20.71 23.94 22.69
C THR A 878 21.24 23.15 21.50
N LEU A 879 20.51 22.09 21.07
CA LEU A 879 20.89 21.26 19.92
C LEU A 879 21.09 22.09 18.64
N ALA A 880 20.27 23.13 18.43
CA ALA A 880 20.39 24.04 17.29
C ALA A 880 21.67 24.90 17.35
N ALA A 881 22.10 25.33 18.55
CA ALA A 881 23.36 26.04 18.74
C ALA A 881 24.57 25.12 18.45
N LEU A 882 24.55 23.88 18.96
CA LEU A 882 25.58 22.88 18.67
C LEU A 882 25.68 22.60 17.16
N PHE A 883 24.55 22.38 16.47
CA PHE A 883 24.46 22.19 15.03
C PHE A 883 25.04 23.37 14.22
N ALA A 884 24.80 24.60 14.69
CA ALA A 884 25.35 25.82 14.09
C ALA A 884 26.88 25.97 14.30
N GLN A 885 27.45 25.37 15.34
CA GLN A 885 28.90 25.42 15.62
C GLN A 885 29.70 24.30 14.92
N LYS A 886 29.08 23.16 14.55
CA LYS A 886 29.83 22.00 14.02
C LYS A 886 30.53 22.25 12.66
N PRO A 887 31.80 21.80 12.48
CA PRO A 887 32.47 21.83 11.18
C PRO A 887 31.72 21.01 10.12
N LYS A 888 31.65 21.52 8.87
CA LYS A 888 30.94 20.89 7.75
C LYS A 888 31.45 19.47 7.41
N SER A 889 32.73 19.18 7.69
CA SER A 889 33.36 17.86 7.54
C SER A 889 32.92 16.85 8.60
N GLU A 890 32.58 17.30 9.81
CA GLU A 890 32.13 16.46 10.93
C GLU A 890 30.61 16.31 10.97
N LEU A 891 29.88 17.12 10.21
CA LEU A 891 28.43 17.23 10.27
C LEU A 891 27.72 15.89 10.08
N GLY A 892 28.09 15.09 9.06
CA GLY A 892 27.48 13.79 8.81
C GLY A 892 27.67 12.82 9.99
N PRO A 893 28.92 12.46 10.34
CA PRO A 893 29.21 11.60 11.49
C PRO A 893 28.62 12.11 12.81
N TRP A 894 28.53 13.42 13.02
CA TRP A 894 27.89 13.98 14.21
C TRP A 894 26.38 13.77 14.21
N MET A 895 25.70 14.02 13.09
CA MET A 895 24.26 13.79 12.93
C MET A 895 23.89 12.30 13.02
N ASP A 896 24.74 11.42 12.52
CA ASP A 896 24.57 9.96 12.61
C ASP A 896 24.79 9.45 14.06
N ALA A 897 25.61 10.16 14.85
CA ALA A 897 25.85 9.86 16.26
C ALA A 897 24.76 10.38 17.23
N LEU A 898 23.81 11.22 16.75
CA LEU A 898 22.70 11.71 17.58
C LEU A 898 21.68 10.59 17.91
N GLY A 899 21.54 9.59 17.05
CA GLY A 899 20.60 8.49 17.27
C GLY A 899 20.24 7.73 15.99
N PRO A 900 19.36 6.72 16.09
CA PRO A 900 18.92 5.94 14.94
C PRO A 900 18.06 6.76 13.98
N TRP A 901 18.39 6.68 12.69
CA TRP A 901 17.63 7.31 11.61
C TRP A 901 16.62 6.33 11.02
N ALA A 902 15.37 6.76 10.89
CA ALA A 902 14.37 6.12 10.06
C ALA A 902 14.46 6.66 8.63
N HIS A 903 14.50 5.80 7.62
CA HIS A 903 14.71 6.17 6.22
C HIS A 903 13.65 5.57 5.29
N VAL A 904 13.40 6.23 4.15
CA VAL A 904 12.62 5.64 3.03
C VAL A 904 13.44 4.55 2.33
#